data_AF-A0A4U9HR37-F1
#
_entry.id   AF-A0A4U9HR37-F1
#
_cell.length_a   1.000
_cell.length_b   1.000
_cell.length_c   1.000
_cell.angle_alpha   90.00
_cell.angle_beta   90.00
_cell.angle_gamma   90.00
#
_symmetry.space_group_name_H-M   'P 1'
#
loop_
_entity.id
_entity.type
_entity.pdbx_description
1 polymer ?
#
loop_
_entity_poly.entity_id
_entity_poly.type
_entity_poly.pdbx_seq_one_letter_code
_entity_poly.pdbx_strand_id
1 'polypeptide(L)'
;MKFQLTPGVLTALSDGSYVLASEVYDWIGTPGQSATTTPIGAFIFKLDASGTLTSFDSGTTWQRVNWNDEQGSPTNVIAFDGGFAVFSQEYRTATWEVTLYNNNGTLITTNIQSNTVHNMGTQSYHAVDVGAMDKETHSGLAWYINGYLAASATAYDNGTDLVFVFPDGSGGLSQVTISKTTGELTSDVTDSGITVPQGGQLYNPRIVPDGAGGYDITYSVLFDSNPVDDDRIGYVVGDIYQIGLNAGPAPVLPTVTDAHIAITSTPGGADGMTYKVGDTVTAVWDNSASGDANTSAVTSVTMDFSQFGGSTSATAYDDGTHGDAIAGDGKFTAQYTVTAGALDHVAGRNVAVTVTAANHTSTTTADSTGLTVDSTAPVLTSSTPQDNGGSIATGANLTLTFSEDVLAGSGHITLVNESDSSQNKVIDITDSSQVSISGNTVTIDPTTDLAAGANYHVQIDSTALHDTAGNDYAGISSSAGLNFTTVSASTVDPSIVVFDLTTGQSSDHNGRVFDANTAYTIYIQVNSSYNSTLAGLDSNEMWSGAQNLGADDKIVLVGTGSDVQGRYGDPVMTMRHGGNSVNWLAGFSISFSSYNVAGVDASGKFSRDGNNVDLWNGTWTVNPNEDNGFAQAYLKEMPAGVLTSQGLAMP
;
A
#
# COMPACT_ATOMS: atom_id res chain seq x y z
N MET A 1 -20.76 12.94 -46.85
CA MET A 1 -21.27 12.60 -48.20
C MET A 1 -20.66 13.57 -49.20
N LYS A 2 -20.22 13.11 -50.37
CA LYS A 2 -19.83 13.99 -51.47
C LYS A 2 -21.02 14.04 -52.43
N PHE A 3 -21.42 15.22 -52.87
CA PHE A 3 -22.53 15.40 -53.80
C PHE A 3 -21.99 15.95 -55.12
N GLN A 4 -22.57 15.50 -56.23
CA GLN A 4 -22.26 16.09 -57.54
C GLN A 4 -23.37 17.06 -57.92
N LEU A 5 -22.98 18.29 -58.24
CA LEU A 5 -23.86 19.34 -58.75
C LEU A 5 -23.72 19.41 -60.28
N THR A 6 -24.84 19.42 -61.00
CA THR A 6 -24.83 19.67 -62.45
C THR A 6 -24.87 21.18 -62.74
N PRO A 7 -24.35 21.66 -63.89
CA PRO A 7 -24.39 23.08 -64.24
C PRO A 7 -25.81 23.62 -64.18
N GLY A 8 -26.04 24.55 -63.25
CA GLY A 8 -27.35 25.12 -62.99
C GLY A 8 -27.72 26.26 -63.95
N VAL A 9 -28.99 26.67 -63.92
CA VAL A 9 -29.43 27.89 -64.61
C VAL A 9 -28.98 29.10 -63.79
N LEU A 10 -28.11 29.94 -64.37
CA LEU A 10 -27.61 31.17 -63.76
C LEU A 10 -28.45 32.37 -64.21
N THR A 11 -29.06 33.09 -63.27
CA THR A 11 -29.91 34.26 -63.56
C THR A 11 -29.37 35.50 -62.87
N ALA A 12 -29.15 36.59 -63.61
CA ALA A 12 -28.64 37.84 -63.08
C ALA A 12 -29.72 38.62 -62.30
N LEU A 13 -29.31 39.25 -61.20
CA LEU A 13 -30.14 40.09 -60.35
C LEU A 13 -29.84 41.58 -60.59
N SER A 14 -30.79 42.43 -60.21
CA SER A 14 -30.71 43.88 -60.42
C SER A 14 -29.63 44.58 -59.58
N ASP A 15 -29.17 43.95 -58.50
CA ASP A 15 -28.05 44.41 -57.66
C ASP A 15 -26.67 43.99 -58.22
N GLY A 16 -26.64 43.36 -59.39
CA GLY A 16 -25.43 42.90 -60.07
C GLY A 16 -24.98 41.49 -59.66
N SER A 17 -25.65 40.87 -58.68
CA SER A 17 -25.39 39.50 -58.23
C SER A 17 -26.13 38.46 -59.11
N TYR A 18 -25.95 37.17 -58.88
CA TYR A 18 -26.58 36.09 -59.65
C TYR A 18 -27.20 35.03 -58.74
N VAL A 19 -28.23 34.34 -59.24
CA VAL A 19 -28.80 33.15 -58.62
C VAL A 19 -28.50 31.94 -59.48
N LEU A 20 -27.92 30.91 -58.88
CA LEU A 20 -27.64 29.63 -59.52
C LEU A 20 -28.51 28.54 -58.89
N ALA A 21 -29.34 27.88 -59.70
CA ALA A 21 -30.14 26.73 -59.28
C ALA A 21 -29.56 25.45 -59.89
N SER A 22 -29.09 24.52 -59.06
CA SER A 22 -28.39 23.31 -59.49
C SER A 22 -28.99 22.05 -58.86
N GLU A 23 -29.07 20.97 -59.64
CA GLU A 23 -29.55 19.67 -59.18
C GLU A 23 -28.46 18.87 -58.48
N VAL A 24 -28.88 18.05 -57.51
CA VAL A 24 -28.02 17.29 -56.63
C VAL A 24 -28.17 15.81 -56.88
N TYR A 25 -27.03 15.15 -57.03
CA TYR A 25 -26.95 13.70 -57.17
C TYR A 25 -26.06 13.12 -56.07
N ASP A 26 -26.45 11.97 -55.52
CA ASP A 26 -25.65 11.24 -54.52
C ASP A 26 -24.45 10.56 -55.20
N TRP A 27 -23.24 10.79 -54.68
CA TRP A 27 -22.02 10.18 -55.22
C TRP A 27 -21.62 8.96 -54.38
N ILE A 28 -21.74 7.76 -54.97
CA ILE A 28 -21.21 6.53 -54.37
C ILE A 28 -19.80 6.21 -54.90
N GLY A 29 -18.78 6.70 -54.19
CA GLY A 29 -17.60 5.92 -53.80
C GLY A 29 -16.42 5.60 -54.73
N THR A 30 -16.41 5.76 -56.07
CA THR A 30 -15.15 5.48 -56.84
C THR A 30 -14.91 6.35 -58.09
N PRO A 31 -13.65 6.75 -58.40
CA PRO A 31 -13.33 7.52 -59.61
C PRO A 31 -13.55 6.71 -60.89
N GLY A 32 -14.36 7.25 -61.81
CA GLY A 32 -14.64 6.63 -63.12
C GLY A 32 -16.03 6.02 -63.26
N GLN A 33 -16.85 5.99 -62.19
CA GLN A 33 -18.29 5.77 -62.33
C GLN A 33 -19.05 7.10 -62.36
N SER A 34 -19.99 7.23 -63.29
CA SER A 34 -20.89 8.37 -63.35
C SER A 34 -21.87 8.33 -62.17
N ALA A 35 -22.10 9.47 -61.52
CA ALA A 35 -23.13 9.62 -60.51
C ALA A 35 -24.48 9.08 -61.02
N THR A 36 -25.36 8.70 -60.09
CA THR A 36 -26.71 8.21 -60.43
C THR A 36 -27.37 9.16 -61.43
N THR A 37 -28.09 8.65 -62.41
CA THR A 37 -28.71 9.48 -63.47
C THR A 37 -29.95 10.22 -62.99
N THR A 38 -30.29 10.17 -61.70
CA THR A 38 -31.55 10.65 -61.15
C THR A 38 -31.29 11.60 -59.96
N PRO A 39 -31.78 12.86 -60.02
CA PRO A 39 -31.51 13.87 -58.99
C PRO A 39 -32.32 13.59 -57.72
N ILE A 40 -31.68 13.80 -56.57
CA ILE A 40 -32.23 13.58 -55.24
C ILE A 40 -32.69 14.88 -54.54
N GLY A 41 -32.40 16.03 -55.15
CA GLY A 41 -32.77 17.34 -54.64
C GLY A 41 -32.19 18.45 -55.51
N ALA A 42 -32.40 19.71 -55.09
CA ALA A 42 -31.79 20.86 -55.74
C ALA A 42 -31.38 21.94 -54.72
N PHE A 43 -30.32 22.67 -55.05
CA PHE A 43 -29.83 23.81 -54.28
C PHE A 43 -29.96 25.10 -55.07
N ILE A 44 -30.24 26.18 -54.35
CA ILE A 44 -30.26 27.53 -54.89
C ILE A 44 -29.27 28.39 -54.11
N PHE A 45 -28.32 28.98 -54.83
CA PHE A 45 -27.25 29.82 -54.29
C PHE A 45 -27.38 31.25 -54.80
N LYS A 46 -27.06 32.24 -53.95
CA LYS A 46 -26.79 33.62 -54.37
C LYS A 46 -25.28 33.81 -54.47
N LEU A 47 -24.85 34.24 -55.64
CA LEU A 47 -23.45 34.53 -55.96
C LEU A 47 -23.32 36.04 -56.15
N ASP A 48 -22.24 36.66 -55.69
CA ASP A 48 -21.97 38.07 -55.97
C ASP A 48 -21.72 38.33 -57.46
N ALA A 49 -21.50 39.60 -57.81
CA ALA A 49 -21.22 40.03 -59.19
C ALA A 49 -19.96 39.38 -59.81
N SER A 50 -19.08 38.78 -59.00
CA SER A 50 -17.90 38.03 -59.45
C SER A 50 -18.15 36.53 -59.60
N GLY A 51 -19.33 36.04 -59.21
CA GLY A 51 -19.71 34.63 -59.22
C GLY A 51 -19.30 33.86 -57.96
N THR A 52 -18.90 34.55 -56.89
CA THR A 52 -18.48 33.92 -55.62
C THR A 52 -19.67 33.76 -54.68
N LEU A 53 -19.73 32.65 -53.92
CA LEU A 53 -20.79 32.39 -52.94
C LEU A 53 -20.77 33.45 -51.83
N THR A 54 -21.91 34.11 -51.60
CA THR A 54 -22.06 35.09 -50.53
C THR A 54 -22.95 34.55 -49.41
N SER A 55 -22.57 34.81 -48.15
CA SER A 55 -23.44 34.60 -46.99
C SER A 55 -24.74 35.38 -47.17
N PHE A 56 -25.88 34.73 -46.89
CA PHE A 56 -27.18 35.39 -46.94
C PHE A 56 -27.42 36.29 -45.71
N ASP A 57 -26.65 36.08 -44.63
CA ASP A 57 -26.88 36.70 -43.33
C ASP A 57 -26.00 37.93 -43.05
N SER A 58 -25.19 38.40 -44.01
CA SER A 58 -24.40 39.62 -43.81
C SER A 58 -25.18 40.94 -44.04
N GLY A 59 -26.52 40.93 -43.90
CA GLY A 59 -27.23 42.09 -43.37
C GLY A 59 -28.01 43.04 -44.29
N THR A 60 -28.52 42.67 -45.49
CA THR A 60 -29.34 43.63 -46.29
C THR A 60 -30.59 43.13 -47.03
N THR A 61 -30.90 41.83 -47.07
CA THR A 61 -32.09 41.30 -47.80
C THR A 61 -32.72 40.09 -47.11
N TRP A 62 -34.06 39.99 -47.12
CA TRP A 62 -34.83 38.84 -46.60
C TRP A 62 -35.55 38.12 -47.74
N GLN A 63 -35.72 36.80 -47.64
CA GLN A 63 -36.33 35.98 -48.68
C GLN A 63 -37.60 35.28 -48.19
N ARG A 64 -38.60 35.20 -49.08
CA ARG A 64 -39.78 34.34 -48.91
C ARG A 64 -39.84 33.36 -50.07
N VAL A 65 -39.80 32.06 -49.77
CA VAL A 65 -40.02 30.99 -50.75
C VAL A 65 -41.44 30.51 -50.56
N ASN A 66 -42.28 30.75 -51.56
CA ASN A 66 -43.64 30.24 -51.55
C ASN A 66 -43.66 28.97 -52.40
N TRP A 67 -44.17 27.91 -51.79
CA TRP A 67 -44.31 26.61 -52.41
C TRP A 67 -45.77 26.42 -52.84
N ASN A 68 -45.99 26.10 -54.12
CA ASN A 68 -47.28 25.67 -54.62
C ASN A 68 -47.19 24.19 -55.02
N ASP A 69 -47.58 23.30 -54.11
CA ASP A 69 -47.92 21.92 -54.42
C ASP A 69 -49.41 21.79 -54.19
N GLU A 70 -50.09 21.36 -55.24
CA GLU A 70 -51.53 21.16 -55.24
C GLU A 70 -51.99 19.96 -54.39
N GLN A 71 -51.12 19.17 -53.74
CA GLN A 71 -51.56 18.01 -52.94
C GLN A 71 -50.54 17.47 -51.91
N GLY A 72 -50.46 18.14 -50.76
CA GLY A 72 -50.55 17.48 -49.44
C GLY A 72 -49.43 16.56 -48.92
N SER A 73 -48.16 16.70 -49.32
CA SER A 73 -47.05 15.90 -48.76
C SER A 73 -45.97 16.75 -48.05
N PRO A 74 -45.37 16.29 -46.93
CA PRO A 74 -44.39 17.08 -46.18
C PRO A 74 -43.00 17.02 -46.84
N THR A 75 -42.60 18.13 -47.47
CA THR A 75 -41.24 18.37 -47.96
C THR A 75 -40.41 19.14 -46.94
N ASN A 76 -39.18 18.67 -46.69
CA ASN A 76 -38.28 19.32 -45.74
C ASN A 76 -37.41 20.35 -46.47
N VAL A 77 -37.40 21.59 -45.98
CA VAL A 77 -36.52 22.66 -46.43
C VAL A 77 -35.51 22.95 -45.33
N ILE A 78 -34.23 22.94 -45.68
CA ILE A 78 -33.16 23.30 -44.75
C ILE A 78 -32.43 24.51 -45.32
N ALA A 79 -32.36 25.58 -44.54
CA ALA A 79 -31.59 26.76 -44.85
C ALA A 79 -30.17 26.62 -44.28
N PHE A 80 -29.19 27.06 -45.06
CA PHE A 80 -27.78 27.12 -44.67
C PHE A 80 -27.25 28.53 -44.91
N ASP A 81 -26.13 28.87 -44.26
CA ASP A 81 -25.44 30.13 -44.52
C ASP A 81 -24.88 30.11 -45.95
N GLY A 82 -25.52 30.82 -46.88
CA GLY A 82 -25.16 30.80 -48.30
C GLY A 82 -26.10 30.02 -49.24
N GLY A 83 -27.24 29.48 -48.79
CA GLY A 83 -28.27 28.90 -49.68
C GLY A 83 -29.37 28.10 -48.99
N PHE A 84 -30.28 27.51 -49.76
CA PHE A 84 -31.29 26.57 -49.23
C PHE A 84 -31.36 25.29 -50.07
N ALA A 85 -31.69 24.20 -49.38
CA ALA A 85 -31.80 22.86 -49.94
C ALA A 85 -33.20 22.32 -49.74
N VAL A 86 -33.69 21.63 -50.75
CA VAL A 86 -35.02 21.00 -50.71
C VAL A 86 -34.91 19.55 -51.11
N PHE A 87 -35.49 18.70 -50.28
CA PHE A 87 -35.51 17.25 -50.47
C PHE A 87 -36.96 16.78 -50.57
N SER A 88 -37.31 16.15 -51.69
CA SER A 88 -38.63 15.52 -51.91
C SER A 88 -38.54 14.02 -51.71
N GLN A 89 -39.50 13.46 -50.98
CA GLN A 89 -39.57 12.02 -50.70
C GLN A 89 -40.42 11.23 -51.72
N GLU A 90 -41.13 11.90 -52.63
CA GLU A 90 -41.97 11.22 -53.61
C GLU A 90 -41.85 11.80 -55.02
N TYR A 91 -42.14 10.94 -56.01
CA TYR A 91 -42.06 11.21 -57.46
C TYR A 91 -42.99 12.38 -57.87
N ARG A 92 -42.57 13.63 -57.73
CA ARG A 92 -43.35 14.80 -58.20
C ARG A 92 -42.48 15.93 -58.75
N THR A 93 -43.03 16.62 -59.75
CA THR A 93 -42.49 17.88 -60.26
C THR A 93 -42.89 19.00 -59.30
N ALA A 94 -41.91 19.56 -58.60
CA ALA A 94 -42.13 20.68 -57.69
C ALA A 94 -41.87 22.00 -58.45
N THR A 95 -42.80 22.93 -58.33
CA THR A 95 -42.64 24.29 -58.85
C THR A 95 -42.53 25.24 -57.66
N TRP A 96 -41.43 25.98 -57.60
CA TRP A 96 -41.15 26.91 -56.52
C TRP A 96 -41.10 28.34 -57.02
N GLU A 97 -41.68 29.25 -56.24
CA GLU A 97 -41.62 30.68 -56.48
C GLU A 97 -40.73 31.32 -55.43
N VAL A 98 -39.58 31.80 -55.87
CA VAL A 98 -38.60 32.46 -55.01
C VAL A 98 -38.78 33.96 -55.13
N THR A 99 -39.20 34.59 -54.03
CA THR A 99 -39.39 36.03 -53.96
C THR A 99 -38.43 36.67 -52.97
N LEU A 100 -37.67 37.65 -53.44
CA LEU A 100 -36.61 38.34 -52.69
C LEU A 100 -37.06 39.76 -52.34
N TYR A 101 -36.81 40.19 -51.10
CA TYR A 101 -37.13 41.53 -50.60
C TYR A 101 -35.90 42.20 -49.96
N ASN A 102 -35.83 43.52 -50.02
CA ASN A 102 -34.86 44.33 -49.24
C ASN A 102 -35.25 44.37 -47.76
N ASN A 103 -34.31 44.73 -46.88
CA ASN A 103 -34.54 44.88 -45.42
C ASN A 103 -35.67 45.87 -45.05
N ASN A 104 -36.03 46.78 -45.94
CA ASN A 104 -37.17 47.68 -45.75
C ASN A 104 -38.50 47.10 -46.25
N GLY A 105 -38.54 45.81 -46.60
CA GLY A 105 -39.73 45.10 -47.08
C GLY A 105 -40.06 45.32 -48.56
N THR A 106 -39.22 46.03 -49.32
CA THR A 106 -39.48 46.29 -50.74
C THR A 106 -39.10 45.08 -51.60
N LEU A 107 -39.98 44.65 -52.49
CA LEU A 107 -39.75 43.53 -53.41
C LEU A 107 -38.59 43.82 -54.36
N ILE A 108 -37.60 42.92 -54.40
CA ILE A 108 -36.48 42.93 -55.33
C ILE A 108 -36.86 42.18 -56.60
N THR A 109 -37.30 40.91 -56.50
CA THR A 109 -37.76 40.11 -57.65
C THR A 109 -38.52 38.85 -57.20
N THR A 110 -39.27 38.26 -58.13
CA THR A 110 -39.95 36.97 -57.98
C THR A 110 -39.64 36.09 -59.19
N ASN A 111 -39.19 34.85 -58.98
CA ASN A 111 -38.91 33.91 -60.06
C ASN A 111 -39.52 32.54 -59.77
N ILE A 112 -40.13 31.93 -60.80
CA ILE A 112 -40.78 30.63 -60.72
C ILE A 112 -39.92 29.62 -61.49
N GLN A 113 -39.53 28.55 -60.82
CA GLN A 113 -38.76 27.46 -61.40
C GLN A 113 -39.45 26.13 -61.11
N SER A 114 -39.43 25.20 -62.05
CA SER A 114 -40.03 23.87 -61.89
C SER A 114 -38.97 22.80 -62.08
N ASN A 115 -38.85 21.88 -61.12
CA ASN A 115 -37.94 20.74 -61.28
C ASN A 115 -38.55 19.43 -60.77
N THR A 116 -38.12 18.30 -61.34
CA THR A 116 -38.71 16.97 -61.07
C THR A 116 -37.74 16.09 -60.29
N VAL A 117 -38.16 15.58 -59.12
CA VAL A 117 -37.30 14.80 -58.19
C VAL A 117 -37.96 13.45 -57.86
N HIS A 118 -37.16 12.37 -57.72
CA HIS A 118 -37.65 10.98 -57.75
C HIS A 118 -36.99 10.03 -56.73
N ASN A 119 -37.83 9.32 -55.93
CA ASN A 119 -37.58 8.21 -54.97
C ASN A 119 -36.27 8.19 -54.14
N MET A 120 -36.41 8.31 -52.82
CA MET A 120 -35.49 7.69 -51.86
C MET A 120 -36.27 6.84 -50.85
N GLY A 121 -35.84 5.59 -50.63
CA GLY A 121 -36.41 4.70 -49.62
C GLY A 121 -36.12 5.16 -48.18
N THR A 122 -36.96 4.72 -47.24
CA THR A 122 -37.03 5.17 -45.85
C THR A 122 -35.68 5.11 -45.11
N GLN A 123 -35.19 6.26 -44.64
CA GLN A 123 -34.14 6.37 -43.62
C GLN A 123 -34.57 7.40 -42.58
N SER A 124 -34.46 7.04 -41.29
CA SER A 124 -34.84 7.88 -40.16
C SER A 124 -33.77 8.92 -39.88
N TYR A 125 -34.12 10.20 -40.02
CA TYR A 125 -33.38 11.32 -39.43
C TYR A 125 -34.33 12.09 -38.51
N HIS A 126 -33.91 12.35 -37.28
CA HIS A 126 -34.62 13.25 -36.37
C HIS A 126 -34.30 14.70 -36.76
N ALA A 127 -35.30 15.44 -37.23
CA ALA A 127 -35.30 16.90 -37.22
C ALA A 127 -36.05 17.37 -35.96
N VAL A 128 -35.51 18.38 -35.29
CA VAL A 128 -36.16 19.08 -34.17
C VAL A 128 -37.28 19.95 -34.76
N ASP A 129 -38.51 19.69 -34.32
CA ASP A 129 -39.70 20.42 -34.77
C ASP A 129 -39.84 21.74 -34.01
N VAL A 130 -39.76 22.85 -34.75
CA VAL A 130 -40.26 24.18 -34.34
C VAL A 130 -41.35 24.57 -35.34
N GLY A 131 -42.54 23.99 -35.16
CA GLY A 131 -43.73 24.42 -35.89
C GLY A 131 -44.22 25.81 -35.44
N ALA A 132 -44.58 26.67 -36.39
CA ALA A 132 -45.52 27.76 -36.16
C ALA A 132 -46.94 27.26 -36.44
N MET A 133 -47.85 27.62 -35.54
CA MET A 133 -49.27 27.28 -35.52
C MET A 133 -50.04 27.90 -36.70
N ASP A 134 -50.91 27.13 -37.37
CA ASP A 134 -52.10 27.67 -38.05
C ASP A 134 -53.28 26.67 -37.90
N LYS A 135 -54.28 26.92 -37.03
CA LYS A 135 -55.49 27.76 -37.18
C LYS A 135 -56.39 27.17 -38.29
N GLU A 136 -57.49 26.49 -38.02
CA GLU A 136 -58.55 26.83 -37.07
C GLU A 136 -59.08 25.59 -36.33
N THR A 137 -58.46 24.42 -36.55
CA THR A 137 -58.91 23.15 -35.97
C THR A 137 -57.81 22.09 -36.08
N HIS A 138 -57.19 21.72 -34.96
CA HIS A 138 -57.15 20.28 -34.64
C HIS A 138 -58.30 19.94 -33.65
N SER A 139 -59.23 20.89 -33.47
CA SER A 139 -60.36 20.79 -32.55
C SER A 139 -61.29 19.64 -32.97
N GLY A 140 -61.16 18.49 -32.31
CA GLY A 140 -62.05 17.35 -32.45
C GLY A 140 -61.60 16.33 -33.51
N LEU A 141 -61.35 15.10 -33.04
CA LEU A 141 -60.94 13.90 -33.80
C LEU A 141 -59.44 13.94 -34.18
N ALA A 142 -58.60 12.96 -33.88
CA ALA A 142 -58.80 11.58 -33.53
C ALA A 142 -57.59 11.17 -32.66
N TRP A 143 -57.78 10.90 -31.36
CA TRP A 143 -58.20 9.61 -30.81
C TRP A 143 -57.06 8.57 -30.80
N TYR A 144 -56.90 7.97 -29.61
CA TYR A 144 -56.11 6.80 -29.23
C TYR A 144 -54.65 6.99 -28.73
N ILE A 145 -54.55 7.16 -27.41
CA ILE A 145 -53.65 6.47 -26.44
C ILE A 145 -52.22 6.06 -26.84
N ASN A 146 -51.24 6.44 -26.02
CA ASN A 146 -50.67 5.60 -24.93
C ASN A 146 -49.35 6.18 -24.39
N GLY A 147 -49.32 6.53 -23.08
CA GLY A 147 -48.12 6.64 -22.22
C GLY A 147 -47.06 7.69 -22.63
N TYR A 148 -46.29 8.33 -21.77
CA TYR A 148 -45.99 8.24 -20.34
C TYR A 148 -45.66 9.68 -19.90
N LEU A 149 -46.08 10.13 -18.71
CA LEU A 149 -45.60 11.41 -18.18
C LEU A 149 -44.48 11.16 -17.17
N ALA A 150 -43.28 11.61 -17.56
CA ALA A 150 -42.10 11.69 -16.74
C ALA A 150 -42.27 12.73 -15.63
N ALA A 151 -41.87 12.39 -14.40
CA ALA A 151 -41.63 13.38 -13.37
C ALA A 151 -40.42 14.23 -13.77
N SER A 152 -40.61 15.54 -13.95
CA SER A 152 -39.50 16.47 -14.14
C SER A 152 -39.15 17.10 -12.79
N ALA A 153 -37.98 16.76 -12.27
CA ALA A 153 -37.33 17.54 -11.22
C ALA A 153 -36.53 18.66 -11.90
N THR A 154 -36.58 19.86 -11.34
CA THR A 154 -35.68 20.95 -11.74
C THR A 154 -34.42 20.84 -10.90
N ALA A 155 -33.27 20.73 -11.55
CA ALA A 155 -31.98 20.74 -10.88
C ALA A 155 -31.31 22.09 -11.07
N TYR A 156 -30.77 22.66 -10.01
CA TYR A 156 -29.87 23.79 -10.11
C TYR A 156 -28.63 23.57 -9.24
N ASP A 157 -27.59 24.28 -9.62
CA ASP A 157 -26.29 24.27 -8.97
C ASP A 157 -26.22 25.45 -8.02
N ASN A 158 -26.08 25.18 -6.72
CA ASN A 158 -25.98 26.26 -5.72
C ASN A 158 -24.53 26.66 -5.41
N GLY A 159 -23.55 26.09 -6.13
CA GLY A 159 -22.11 26.30 -5.94
C GLY A 159 -21.40 25.16 -5.22
N THR A 160 -22.09 24.41 -4.35
CA THR A 160 -21.51 23.29 -3.57
C THR A 160 -22.12 21.94 -3.93
N ASP A 161 -23.44 21.89 -4.07
CA ASP A 161 -24.22 20.67 -4.28
C ASP A 161 -25.21 20.81 -5.45
N LEU A 162 -25.77 19.70 -5.89
CA LEU A 162 -26.90 19.68 -6.83
C LEU A 162 -28.20 19.70 -6.04
N VAL A 163 -28.99 20.76 -6.24
CA VAL A 163 -30.30 20.90 -5.62
C VAL A 163 -31.36 20.45 -6.61
N PHE A 164 -32.17 19.48 -6.21
CA PHE A 164 -33.29 18.97 -6.97
C PHE A 164 -34.59 19.41 -6.30
N VAL A 165 -35.42 20.10 -7.06
CA VAL A 165 -36.73 20.57 -6.63
C VAL A 165 -37.79 19.81 -7.41
N PHE A 166 -38.70 19.17 -6.69
CA PHE A 166 -39.81 18.43 -7.27
C PHE A 166 -41.14 18.81 -6.61
N PRO A 167 -42.27 18.72 -7.34
CA PRO A 167 -43.58 18.94 -6.75
C PRO A 167 -43.82 17.92 -5.65
N ASP A 168 -44.29 18.36 -4.48
CA ASP A 168 -44.86 17.42 -3.52
C ASP A 168 -46.32 17.13 -3.90
N GLY A 169 -46.81 15.95 -3.49
CA GLY A 169 -48.18 15.51 -3.77
C GLY A 169 -49.27 16.35 -3.07
N SER A 170 -48.89 17.41 -2.37
CA SER A 170 -49.76 18.27 -1.54
C SER A 170 -49.91 19.68 -2.11
N GLY A 171 -49.28 19.97 -3.26
CA GLY A 171 -49.35 21.27 -3.92
C GLY A 171 -48.24 22.25 -3.52
N GLY A 172 -47.19 21.79 -2.83
CA GLY A 172 -45.95 22.51 -2.54
C GLY A 172 -44.76 22.00 -3.38
N LEU A 173 -43.55 22.42 -2.98
CA LEU A 173 -42.30 21.96 -3.58
C LEU A 173 -41.46 21.28 -2.48
N SER A 174 -41.04 20.05 -2.76
CA SER A 174 -40.03 19.35 -1.99
C SER A 174 -38.65 19.57 -2.59
N GLN A 175 -37.69 19.92 -1.73
CA GLN A 175 -36.29 20.05 -2.13
C GLN A 175 -35.47 18.90 -1.56
N VAL A 176 -34.54 18.39 -2.38
CA VAL A 176 -33.49 17.48 -1.95
C VAL A 176 -32.14 17.96 -2.48
N THR A 177 -31.10 17.87 -1.65
CA THR A 177 -29.75 18.32 -2.00
C THR A 177 -28.80 17.13 -2.02
N ILE A 178 -28.02 17.01 -3.09
CA ILE A 178 -27.07 15.91 -3.32
C ILE A 178 -25.67 16.48 -3.46
N SER A 179 -24.74 15.95 -2.68
CA SER A 179 -23.35 16.39 -2.76
C SER A 179 -22.75 16.08 -4.12
N LYS A 180 -22.15 17.09 -4.73
CA LYS A 180 -21.36 16.89 -5.96
C LYS A 180 -20.05 16.17 -5.72
N THR A 181 -19.54 16.25 -4.50
CA THR A 181 -18.25 15.68 -4.13
C THR A 181 -18.40 14.22 -3.72
N THR A 182 -19.43 13.87 -2.95
CA THR A 182 -19.61 12.51 -2.42
C THR A 182 -20.74 11.71 -3.08
N GLY A 183 -21.68 12.38 -3.76
CA GLY A 183 -22.87 11.75 -4.34
C GLY A 183 -23.98 11.38 -3.35
N GLU A 184 -23.80 11.70 -2.06
CA GLU A 184 -24.77 11.41 -0.99
C GLU A 184 -25.74 12.57 -0.74
N LEU A 185 -26.87 12.28 -0.08
CA LEU A 185 -27.88 13.26 0.32
C LEU A 185 -27.34 14.14 1.46
N THR A 186 -27.36 15.46 1.28
CA THR A 186 -26.81 16.42 2.26
C THR A 186 -27.87 17.11 3.10
N SER A 187 -29.16 16.93 2.81
CA SER A 187 -30.27 17.46 3.61
C SER A 187 -31.49 16.53 3.61
N ASP A 188 -32.24 16.52 4.71
CA ASP A 188 -33.61 15.99 4.74
C ASP A 188 -34.52 16.79 3.80
N VAL A 189 -35.58 16.14 3.30
CA VAL A 189 -36.57 16.80 2.44
C VAL A 189 -37.28 17.88 3.25
N THR A 190 -37.04 19.14 2.91
CA THR A 190 -37.68 20.28 3.57
C THR A 190 -38.76 20.85 2.66
N ASP A 191 -39.94 21.01 3.25
CA ASP A 191 -41.13 21.56 2.60
C ASP A 191 -41.16 23.07 2.93
N SER A 192 -40.86 23.93 1.96
CA SER A 192 -40.72 25.38 2.20
C SER A 192 -41.82 26.17 1.50
N GLY A 193 -42.67 26.79 2.34
CA GLY A 193 -43.87 27.50 1.94
C GLY A 193 -43.60 28.81 1.19
N ILE A 194 -43.90 28.81 -0.11
CA ILE A 194 -44.32 30.01 -0.84
C ILE A 194 -45.83 29.88 -1.07
N THR A 195 -46.59 30.79 -0.46
CA THR A 195 -48.05 30.79 -0.61
C THR A 195 -48.41 31.44 -1.95
N VAL A 196 -48.83 30.65 -2.93
CA VAL A 196 -49.50 31.16 -4.14
C VAL A 196 -50.92 31.62 -3.72
N PRO A 197 -51.39 32.82 -4.09
CA PRO A 197 -52.75 33.23 -3.76
C PRO A 197 -53.77 32.23 -4.35
N GLN A 198 -54.57 31.63 -3.47
CA GLN A 198 -55.68 30.68 -3.72
C GLN A 198 -55.63 29.91 -5.06
N GLY A 199 -55.04 28.72 -5.03
CA GLY A 199 -55.31 27.65 -6.01
C GLY A 199 -54.60 27.76 -7.36
N GLY A 200 -53.63 28.66 -7.52
CA GLY A 200 -52.85 28.76 -8.76
C GLY A 200 -51.82 27.63 -8.91
N GLN A 201 -51.75 27.00 -10.10
CA GLN A 201 -50.66 26.10 -10.49
C GLN A 201 -49.66 26.83 -11.40
N LEU A 202 -48.36 26.66 -11.12
CA LEU A 202 -47.26 27.22 -11.92
C LEU A 202 -47.01 26.38 -13.18
N TYR A 203 -46.90 27.03 -14.32
CA TYR A 203 -46.61 26.40 -15.62
C TYR A 203 -45.41 27.07 -16.30
N ASN A 204 -44.60 26.26 -16.99
CA ASN A 204 -43.38 26.67 -17.72
C ASN A 204 -42.41 27.56 -16.94
N PRO A 205 -41.92 27.15 -15.75
CA PRO A 205 -40.84 27.89 -15.11
C PRO A 205 -39.59 27.82 -16.00
N ARG A 206 -39.06 28.99 -16.37
CA ARG A 206 -37.83 29.12 -17.13
C ARG A 206 -36.87 30.04 -16.39
N ILE A 207 -35.66 29.55 -16.22
CA ILE A 207 -34.52 30.30 -15.70
C ILE A 207 -33.94 31.09 -16.89
N VAL A 208 -33.85 32.40 -16.75
CA VAL A 208 -33.33 33.32 -17.78
C VAL A 208 -32.15 34.07 -17.17
N PRO A 209 -30.95 34.05 -17.79
CA PRO A 209 -29.85 34.89 -17.32
C PRO A 209 -30.25 36.37 -17.33
N ASP A 210 -30.01 37.09 -16.23
CA ASP A 210 -30.42 38.49 -16.09
C ASP A 210 -29.47 39.48 -16.81
N GLY A 211 -28.36 38.99 -17.35
CA GLY A 211 -27.33 39.78 -18.04
C GLY A 211 -26.37 40.53 -17.11
N ALA A 212 -26.56 40.46 -15.80
CA ALA A 212 -25.69 41.02 -14.75
C ALA A 212 -24.90 39.94 -13.97
N GLY A 213 -25.06 38.67 -14.35
CA GLY A 213 -24.39 37.52 -13.74
C GLY A 213 -25.30 36.67 -12.85
N GLY A 214 -26.58 37.05 -12.71
CA GLY A 214 -27.63 36.32 -12.00
C GLY A 214 -28.65 35.69 -12.95
N TYR A 215 -29.74 35.20 -12.37
CA TYR A 215 -30.79 34.49 -13.11
C TYR A 215 -32.18 34.93 -12.63
N ASP A 216 -33.02 35.36 -13.57
CA ASP A 216 -34.44 35.60 -13.32
C ASP A 216 -35.25 34.32 -13.52
N ILE A 217 -36.28 34.11 -12.69
CA ILE A 217 -37.27 33.06 -12.93
C ILE A 217 -38.49 33.69 -13.58
N THR A 218 -38.85 33.17 -14.75
CA THR A 218 -40.10 33.50 -15.45
C THR A 218 -41.04 32.30 -15.38
N TYR A 219 -42.31 32.53 -15.09
CA TYR A 219 -43.34 31.49 -15.03
C TYR A 219 -44.69 32.03 -15.46
N SER A 220 -45.61 31.15 -15.83
CA SER A 220 -47.03 31.46 -16.05
C SER A 220 -47.87 30.87 -14.91
N VAL A 221 -48.95 31.54 -14.52
CA VAL A 221 -49.88 31.04 -13.50
C VAL A 221 -51.22 30.75 -14.16
N LEU A 222 -51.80 29.57 -13.89
CA LEU A 222 -53.19 29.30 -14.20
C LEU A 222 -54.04 29.50 -12.93
N PHE A 223 -55.05 30.36 -12.99
CA PHE A 223 -56.04 30.47 -11.92
C PHE A 223 -57.23 29.57 -12.23
N ASP A 224 -57.60 28.71 -11.28
CA ASP A 224 -58.90 28.06 -11.28
C ASP A 224 -59.91 29.01 -10.62
N SER A 225 -60.95 29.38 -11.36
CA SER A 225 -62.00 30.28 -10.85
C SER A 225 -63.30 29.56 -10.51
N ASN A 226 -63.37 28.23 -10.66
CA ASN A 226 -64.58 27.46 -10.35
C ASN A 226 -64.30 26.36 -9.31
N PRO A 227 -64.59 26.59 -8.02
CA PRO A 227 -64.27 25.64 -6.97
C PRO A 227 -65.24 24.44 -6.89
N VAL A 228 -66.08 24.19 -7.89
CA VAL A 228 -67.24 23.27 -7.77
C VAL A 228 -67.27 22.12 -8.77
N ASP A 229 -66.57 22.19 -9.90
CA ASP A 229 -66.55 21.10 -10.89
C ASP A 229 -65.10 20.69 -11.20
N ASP A 230 -64.78 19.39 -11.18
CA ASP A 230 -63.45 18.82 -11.48
C ASP A 230 -62.94 19.10 -12.93
N ASP A 231 -63.69 19.86 -13.73
CA ASP A 231 -63.31 20.32 -15.06
C ASP A 231 -62.59 21.68 -14.98
N ARG A 232 -61.25 21.63 -15.05
CA ARG A 232 -60.38 22.82 -15.07
C ARG A 232 -60.57 23.61 -16.36
N ILE A 233 -61.41 24.65 -16.32
CA ILE A 233 -61.50 25.65 -17.40
C ILE A 233 -60.91 26.97 -16.87
N GLY A 234 -59.59 27.15 -17.02
CA GLY A 234 -58.85 28.31 -16.51
C GLY A 234 -58.29 29.20 -17.63
N TYR A 235 -58.52 30.51 -17.52
CA TYR A 235 -57.98 31.56 -18.39
C TYR A 235 -56.47 31.74 -18.19
N VAL A 236 -55.72 32.02 -19.27
CA VAL A 236 -54.34 32.49 -19.21
C VAL A 236 -54.34 34.02 -19.14
N VAL A 237 -53.90 34.59 -18.02
CA VAL A 237 -53.41 35.98 -17.97
C VAL A 237 -51.90 35.92 -18.12
N GLY A 238 -51.40 36.33 -19.29
CA GLY A 238 -49.97 36.39 -19.56
C GLY A 238 -49.37 37.68 -19.04
N ASP A 239 -49.13 37.79 -17.73
CA ASP A 239 -48.22 38.80 -17.18
C ASP A 239 -46.99 38.11 -16.58
N ILE A 240 -45.81 38.62 -16.96
CA ILE A 240 -44.50 38.12 -16.54
C ILE A 240 -44.22 38.66 -15.14
N TYR A 241 -44.17 37.79 -14.14
CA TYR A 241 -43.69 38.16 -12.79
C TYR A 241 -42.19 37.92 -12.70
N GLN A 242 -41.41 39.01 -12.55
CA GLN A 242 -39.97 38.99 -12.39
C GLN A 242 -39.63 38.93 -10.89
N ILE A 243 -39.01 37.84 -10.45
CA ILE A 243 -38.32 37.80 -9.15
C ILE A 243 -36.82 37.95 -9.47
N GLY A 244 -36.31 39.16 -9.27
CA GLY A 244 -34.90 39.46 -9.50
C GLY A 244 -34.02 38.72 -8.50
N LEU A 245 -33.32 37.68 -8.93
CA LEU A 245 -32.19 37.12 -8.17
C LEU A 245 -30.94 37.84 -8.68
N ASN A 246 -30.72 39.06 -8.17
CA ASN A 246 -29.46 39.76 -8.41
C ASN A 246 -28.33 38.82 -7.97
N ALA A 247 -27.47 38.41 -8.90
CA ALA A 247 -26.20 37.83 -8.50
C ALA A 247 -25.48 38.88 -7.66
N GLY A 248 -25.40 38.60 -6.36
CA GLY A 248 -24.47 39.30 -5.51
C GLY A 248 -23.05 39.14 -6.05
N PRO A 249 -22.09 39.94 -5.55
CA PRO A 249 -20.68 39.71 -5.86
C PRO A 249 -20.32 38.23 -5.60
N ALA A 250 -19.41 37.68 -6.42
CA ALA A 250 -18.93 36.31 -6.27
C ALA A 250 -18.61 36.03 -4.79
N PRO A 251 -19.07 34.89 -4.23
CA PRO A 251 -18.98 34.66 -2.80
C PRO A 251 -17.51 34.64 -2.38
N VAL A 252 -17.19 35.47 -1.39
CA VAL A 252 -15.82 35.64 -0.88
C VAL A 252 -15.37 34.32 -0.26
N LEU A 253 -14.21 33.80 -0.67
CA LEU A 253 -13.61 32.62 -0.05
C LEU A 253 -13.12 32.97 1.37
N PRO A 254 -13.19 32.05 2.33
CA PRO A 254 -12.52 32.25 3.60
C PRO A 254 -11.00 32.32 3.39
N THR A 255 -10.34 33.23 4.08
CA THR A 255 -8.89 33.32 4.19
C THR A 255 -8.40 32.26 5.17
N VAL A 256 -7.50 31.38 4.71
CA VAL A 256 -6.83 30.39 5.56
C VAL A 256 -5.35 30.43 5.20
N THR A 257 -4.50 30.87 6.12
CA THR A 257 -3.06 31.01 5.86
C THR A 257 -2.22 30.15 6.78
N ASP A 258 -1.13 29.60 6.23
CA ASP A 258 -0.13 28.82 6.98
C ASP A 258 0.44 29.59 8.18
N ALA A 259 0.63 30.90 8.06
CA ALA A 259 1.10 31.75 9.15
C ALA A 259 0.18 31.76 10.40
N HIS A 260 -1.08 31.37 10.24
CA HIS A 260 -2.08 31.25 11.31
C HIS A 260 -2.55 29.81 11.53
N ILE A 261 -1.85 28.83 10.95
CA ILE A 261 -1.96 27.43 11.32
C ILE A 261 -0.73 27.10 12.15
N ALA A 262 -0.94 26.42 13.28
CA ALA A 262 0.15 25.89 14.08
C ALA A 262 -0.18 24.47 14.48
N ILE A 263 0.82 23.59 14.39
CA ILE A 263 0.75 22.27 15.01
C ILE A 263 1.55 22.32 16.31
N THR A 264 0.84 22.23 17.43
CA THR A 264 1.38 22.39 18.78
C THR A 264 1.37 21.05 19.51
N SER A 265 2.56 20.55 19.76
CA SER A 265 2.81 19.50 20.74
C SER A 265 4.31 19.43 21.00
N THR A 266 4.67 18.91 22.17
CA THR A 266 6.05 18.54 22.45
C THR A 266 6.18 17.07 22.11
N PRO A 267 7.11 16.65 21.24
CA PRO A 267 7.35 15.24 20.97
C PRO A 267 7.55 14.48 22.28
N GLY A 268 6.79 13.40 22.49
CA GLY A 268 6.95 12.51 23.65
C GLY A 268 8.04 11.46 23.42
N GLY A 269 8.64 11.47 22.23
CA GLY A 269 9.70 10.56 21.85
C GLY A 269 10.99 10.73 22.67
N ALA A 270 11.76 9.64 22.77
CA ALA A 270 12.99 9.61 23.56
C ALA A 270 14.07 10.57 23.03
N ASP A 271 14.05 10.86 21.73
CA ASP A 271 14.93 11.84 21.08
C ASP A 271 14.48 13.30 21.26
N GLY A 272 13.27 13.53 21.80
CA GLY A 272 12.67 14.85 22.01
C GLY A 272 12.28 15.61 20.74
N MET A 273 12.35 14.98 19.56
CA MET A 273 12.09 15.61 18.26
C MET A 273 11.12 14.81 17.38
N THR A 274 11.00 13.50 17.60
CA THR A 274 10.17 12.60 16.82
C THR A 274 8.90 12.23 17.57
N TYR A 275 7.77 12.29 16.88
CA TYR A 275 6.49 11.86 17.40
C TYR A 275 6.37 10.34 17.33
N LYS A 276 6.00 9.72 18.44
CA LYS A 276 5.85 8.28 18.54
C LYS A 276 4.42 7.81 18.73
N VAL A 277 4.18 6.50 18.71
CA VAL A 277 2.87 5.93 19.05
C VAL A 277 2.43 6.41 20.45
N GLY A 278 1.20 6.90 20.54
CA GLY A 278 0.61 7.45 21.76
C GLY A 278 0.78 8.96 21.93
N ASP A 279 1.68 9.60 21.17
CA ASP A 279 1.80 11.06 21.17
C ASP A 279 0.57 11.71 20.54
N THR A 280 0.19 12.89 21.04
CA THR A 280 -0.96 13.64 20.51
C THR A 280 -0.48 14.89 19.77
N VAL A 281 -0.82 14.97 18.49
CA VAL A 281 -0.63 16.15 17.64
C VAL A 281 -1.85 17.04 17.81
N THR A 282 -1.66 18.27 18.26
CA THR A 282 -2.72 19.29 18.27
C THR A 282 -2.51 20.23 17.10
N ALA A 283 -3.52 20.44 16.28
CA ALA A 283 -3.52 21.47 15.25
C ALA A 283 -4.43 22.62 15.68
N VAL A 284 -3.99 23.84 15.40
CA VAL A 284 -4.65 25.09 15.76
C VAL A 284 -4.73 25.96 14.52
N TRP A 285 -5.90 26.52 14.25
CA TRP A 285 -6.07 27.59 13.26
C TRP A 285 -6.63 28.84 13.94
N ASP A 286 -5.95 29.97 13.77
CA ASP A 286 -6.29 31.24 14.40
C ASP A 286 -7.12 32.13 13.46
N ASN A 287 -8.43 32.21 13.73
CA ASN A 287 -9.36 33.12 13.07
C ASN A 287 -9.73 34.33 13.95
N SER A 288 -8.99 34.59 15.03
CA SER A 288 -9.18 35.75 15.88
C SER A 288 -8.86 37.06 15.13
N ALA A 289 -9.07 38.20 15.79
CA ALA A 289 -8.73 39.50 15.23
C ALA A 289 -7.22 39.69 14.92
N SER A 290 -6.34 38.88 15.54
CA SER A 290 -4.91 38.85 15.24
C SER A 290 -4.51 37.78 14.22
N GLY A 291 -5.43 36.89 13.86
CA GLY A 291 -5.22 35.80 12.90
C GLY A 291 -5.71 36.13 11.49
N ASP A 292 -6.32 35.15 10.83
CA ASP A 292 -6.88 35.32 9.48
C ASP A 292 -8.14 36.22 9.44
N ALA A 293 -8.78 36.43 10.60
CA ALA A 293 -9.86 37.39 10.83
C ALA A 293 -10.95 37.40 9.74
N ASN A 294 -11.48 36.22 9.39
CA ASN A 294 -12.54 36.08 8.40
C ASN A 294 -13.75 36.93 8.76
N THR A 295 -14.19 37.77 7.82
CA THR A 295 -15.35 38.65 8.00
C THR A 295 -16.69 37.93 7.80
N SER A 296 -16.69 36.85 7.01
CA SER A 296 -17.83 35.95 6.90
C SER A 296 -17.82 34.98 8.07
N ALA A 297 -18.99 34.70 8.64
CA ALA A 297 -19.11 33.77 9.76
C ALA A 297 -18.61 32.37 9.34
N VAL A 298 -17.74 31.76 10.15
CA VAL A 298 -17.26 30.40 9.92
C VAL A 298 -18.31 29.42 10.42
N THR A 299 -18.73 28.47 9.58
CA THR A 299 -19.75 27.47 9.91
C THR A 299 -19.16 26.11 10.22
N SER A 300 -17.99 25.78 9.66
CA SER A 300 -17.27 24.55 10.01
C SER A 300 -15.77 24.69 9.78
N VAL A 301 -14.98 24.07 10.64
CA VAL A 301 -13.54 23.89 10.47
C VAL A 301 -13.23 22.41 10.61
N THR A 302 -12.45 21.88 9.67
CA THR A 302 -11.96 20.49 9.71
C THR A 302 -10.45 20.46 9.49
N MET A 303 -9.79 19.48 10.09
CA MET A 303 -8.34 19.31 10.07
C MET A 303 -7.99 17.89 9.65
N ASP A 304 -7.20 17.75 8.59
CA ASP A 304 -6.78 16.47 8.03
C ASP A 304 -5.44 16.00 8.64
N PHE A 305 -5.52 14.92 9.42
CA PHE A 305 -4.38 14.23 10.04
C PHE A 305 -3.95 12.98 9.26
N SER A 306 -4.35 12.83 8.00
CA SER A 306 -4.03 11.66 7.17
C SER A 306 -2.54 11.37 7.08
N GLN A 307 -1.70 12.41 7.09
CA GLN A 307 -0.25 12.27 7.09
C GLN A 307 0.33 11.68 8.39
N PHE A 308 -0.46 11.63 9.46
CA PHE A 308 -0.15 11.01 10.75
C PHE A 308 -0.87 9.66 10.95
N GLY A 309 -1.65 9.20 9.95
CA GLY A 309 -2.43 7.96 9.99
C GLY A 309 -3.94 8.13 10.18
N GLY A 310 -4.43 9.37 10.30
CA GLY A 310 -5.87 9.64 10.41
C GLY A 310 -6.66 9.22 9.17
N SER A 311 -7.77 8.50 9.34
CA SER A 311 -8.57 8.03 8.20
C SER A 311 -9.63 9.04 7.74
N THR A 312 -9.98 10.01 8.57
CA THR A 312 -10.99 11.05 8.31
C THR A 312 -10.52 12.37 8.89
N SER A 313 -10.88 13.49 8.24
CA SER A 313 -10.63 14.82 8.80
C SER A 313 -11.41 14.98 10.12
N ALA A 314 -10.73 15.52 11.13
CA ALA A 314 -11.32 15.80 12.43
C ALA A 314 -12.05 17.15 12.40
N THR A 315 -13.19 17.27 13.05
CA THR A 315 -13.82 18.57 13.32
C THR A 315 -12.97 19.35 14.31
N ALA A 316 -12.79 20.65 14.07
CA ALA A 316 -12.09 21.54 14.98
C ALA A 316 -13.05 22.45 15.76
N TYR A 317 -12.68 22.79 16.99
CA TYR A 317 -13.55 23.46 17.96
C TYR A 317 -12.87 24.67 18.61
N ASP A 318 -13.67 25.71 18.89
CA ASP A 318 -13.35 26.92 19.66
C ASP A 318 -14.29 26.96 20.89
N ASP A 319 -14.23 25.92 21.71
CA ASP A 319 -15.19 25.64 22.79
C ASP A 319 -14.53 25.30 24.14
N GLY A 320 -13.21 25.46 24.26
CA GLY A 320 -12.42 25.10 25.43
C GLY A 320 -12.19 23.60 25.60
N THR A 321 -12.35 22.81 24.54
CA THR A 321 -12.08 21.36 24.51
C THR A 321 -11.18 20.99 23.31
N HIS A 322 -10.81 19.72 23.15
CA HIS A 322 -10.00 19.23 22.01
C HIS A 322 -8.65 19.93 21.80
N GLY A 323 -8.05 20.46 22.87
CA GLY A 323 -6.79 21.20 22.81
C GLY A 323 -6.97 22.73 22.82
N ASP A 324 -8.20 23.22 22.74
CA ASP A 324 -8.53 24.64 22.91
C ASP A 324 -8.49 25.02 24.40
N ALA A 325 -7.71 26.05 24.71
CA ALA A 325 -7.55 26.56 26.07
C ALA A 325 -8.62 27.59 26.45
N ILE A 326 -9.20 28.32 25.49
CA ILE A 326 -10.09 29.45 25.75
C ILE A 326 -11.23 29.45 24.74
N ALA A 327 -12.40 28.97 25.17
CA ALA A 327 -13.62 28.98 24.37
C ALA A 327 -13.98 30.38 23.85
N GLY A 328 -14.28 30.47 22.56
CA GLY A 328 -14.76 31.67 21.88
C GLY A 328 -13.69 32.73 21.63
N ASP A 329 -12.41 32.36 21.66
CA ASP A 329 -11.30 33.30 21.37
C ASP A 329 -10.97 33.40 19.87
N GLY A 330 -11.63 32.59 19.04
CA GLY A 330 -11.46 32.53 17.60
C GLY A 330 -10.39 31.53 17.14
N LYS A 331 -9.85 30.69 18.04
CA LYS A 331 -8.88 29.65 17.70
C LYS A 331 -9.55 28.29 17.68
N PHE A 332 -9.56 27.67 16.50
CA PHE A 332 -10.13 26.35 16.31
C PHE A 332 -9.04 25.30 16.49
N THR A 333 -9.30 24.28 17.29
CA THR A 333 -8.34 23.20 17.58
C THR A 333 -8.91 21.83 17.29
N ALA A 334 -8.04 20.92 16.86
CA ALA A 334 -8.32 19.49 16.79
C ALA A 334 -7.09 18.70 17.20
N GLN A 335 -7.31 17.48 17.68
CA GLN A 335 -6.24 16.59 18.15
C GLN A 335 -6.29 15.24 17.45
N TYR A 336 -5.12 14.67 17.25
CA TYR A 336 -4.95 13.30 16.77
C TYR A 336 -3.86 12.59 17.57
N THR A 337 -4.19 11.42 18.11
CA THR A 337 -3.22 10.55 18.77
C THR A 337 -2.60 9.61 17.73
N VAL A 338 -1.27 9.65 17.60
CA VAL A 338 -0.52 8.77 16.70
C VAL A 338 -0.73 7.32 17.12
N THR A 339 -1.20 6.50 16.19
CA THR A 339 -1.39 5.07 16.39
C THR A 339 -0.27 4.29 15.72
N ALA A 340 -0.07 3.03 16.15
CA ALA A 340 0.86 2.12 15.48
C ALA A 340 0.56 2.03 13.98
N GLY A 341 1.61 2.11 13.16
CA GLY A 341 1.48 2.27 11.72
C GLY A 341 2.75 1.89 10.97
N ALA A 342 2.87 2.40 9.74
CA ALA A 342 4.00 2.15 8.85
C ALA A 342 4.88 3.40 8.63
N LEU A 343 4.66 4.46 9.41
CA LEU A 343 5.59 5.59 9.40
C LEU A 343 6.79 5.18 10.24
N ASP A 344 7.93 5.00 9.58
CA ASP A 344 9.24 4.68 10.19
C ASP A 344 10.14 5.90 9.95
N HIS A 345 10.37 6.67 11.02
CA HIS A 345 11.17 7.90 11.04
C HIS A 345 10.90 8.89 9.87
N VAL A 346 9.62 9.16 9.55
CA VAL A 346 9.26 9.97 8.37
C VAL A 346 9.03 11.44 8.71
N ALA A 347 9.83 12.32 8.10
CA ALA A 347 9.75 13.77 8.23
C ALA A 347 8.72 14.44 7.29
N GLY A 348 8.44 15.73 7.54
CA GLY A 348 7.64 16.58 6.66
C GLY A 348 6.13 16.34 6.76
N ARG A 349 5.65 15.90 7.92
CA ARG A 349 4.22 15.65 8.18
C ARG A 349 3.52 16.93 8.64
N ASN A 350 2.44 17.28 7.94
CA ASN A 350 1.65 18.50 8.15
C ASN A 350 0.17 18.18 8.31
N VAL A 351 -0.58 19.14 8.83
CA VAL A 351 -2.05 19.09 8.92
C VAL A 351 -2.65 20.07 7.91
N ALA A 352 -3.66 19.62 7.15
CA ALA A 352 -4.42 20.50 6.26
C ALA A 352 -5.70 20.98 6.92
N VAL A 353 -5.91 22.30 6.97
CA VAL A 353 -7.09 22.92 7.55
C VAL A 353 -8.04 23.32 6.43
N THR A 354 -9.29 22.85 6.51
CA THR A 354 -10.38 23.24 5.62
C THR A 354 -11.42 24.02 6.39
N VAL A 355 -11.66 25.26 5.97
CA VAL A 355 -12.63 26.17 6.58
C VAL A 355 -13.78 26.38 5.62
N THR A 356 -15.01 26.29 6.11
CA THR A 356 -16.23 26.64 5.38
C THR A 356 -16.90 27.83 6.05
N ALA A 357 -17.24 28.84 5.26
CA ALA A 357 -17.95 30.02 5.71
C ALA A 357 -19.46 29.90 5.47
N ALA A 358 -20.25 30.80 6.07
CA ALA A 358 -21.72 30.82 6.02
C ALA A 358 -22.30 31.08 4.63
N ASN A 359 -21.47 31.51 3.67
CA ASN A 359 -21.80 31.58 2.25
C ASN A 359 -21.48 30.27 1.50
N HIS A 360 -21.17 29.19 2.23
CA HIS A 360 -20.85 27.86 1.74
C HIS A 360 -19.62 27.78 0.82
N THR A 361 -18.71 28.76 0.89
CA THR A 361 -17.40 28.64 0.26
C THR A 361 -16.40 28.01 1.22
N SER A 362 -15.42 27.30 0.65
CA SER A 362 -14.38 26.63 1.43
C SER A 362 -12.99 26.89 0.87
N THR A 363 -12.01 26.97 1.78
CA THR A 363 -10.58 27.08 1.48
C THR A 363 -9.83 26.04 2.29
N THR A 364 -8.86 25.38 1.66
CA THR A 364 -7.97 24.41 2.31
C THR A 364 -6.53 24.89 2.22
N THR A 365 -5.84 24.95 3.35
CA THR A 365 -4.42 25.29 3.43
C THR A 365 -3.73 24.32 4.39
N ALA A 366 -2.55 23.83 4.01
CA ALA A 366 -1.73 23.01 4.89
C ALA A 366 -0.71 23.87 5.65
N ASP A 367 -0.43 23.45 6.88
CA ASP A 367 0.74 23.92 7.62
C ASP A 367 2.06 23.52 6.92
N SER A 368 3.15 24.22 7.22
CA SER A 368 4.50 23.93 6.72
C SER A 368 5.56 23.59 7.78
N THR A 369 5.16 23.36 9.04
CA THR A 369 6.06 23.04 10.16
C THR A 369 6.84 21.74 9.94
N GLY A 370 6.23 20.72 9.34
CA GLY A 370 6.91 19.52 8.86
C GLY A 370 7.43 18.58 9.95
N LEU A 371 6.54 18.03 10.79
CA LEU A 371 6.93 17.13 11.89
C LEU A 371 7.53 15.81 11.40
N THR A 372 8.38 15.22 12.25
CA THR A 372 8.89 13.85 12.07
C THR A 372 8.10 12.88 12.92
N VAL A 373 7.66 11.78 12.32
CA VAL A 373 6.81 10.77 12.97
C VAL A 373 7.41 9.39 12.78
N ASP A 374 7.45 8.63 13.86
CA ASP A 374 7.84 7.23 13.92
C ASP A 374 6.80 6.43 14.70
N SER A 375 5.98 5.69 13.97
CA SER A 375 4.87 4.89 14.48
C SER A 375 5.14 3.39 14.42
N THR A 376 6.36 3.00 14.06
CA THR A 376 6.80 1.60 13.99
C THR A 376 7.53 1.24 15.26
N ALA A 377 7.21 0.09 15.84
CA ALA A 377 7.94 -0.43 17.00
C ALA A 377 8.97 -1.46 16.53
N PRO A 378 10.09 -1.62 17.26
CA PRO A 378 11.07 -2.66 16.95
C PRO A 378 10.43 -4.04 16.87
N VAL A 379 10.90 -4.88 15.94
CA VAL A 379 10.49 -6.28 15.82
C VAL A 379 11.73 -7.16 15.80
N LEU A 380 11.73 -8.25 16.59
CA LEU A 380 12.80 -9.25 16.53
C LEU A 380 12.79 -9.94 15.16
N THR A 381 13.86 -9.78 14.39
CA THR A 381 14.00 -10.37 13.04
C THR A 381 14.78 -11.68 13.05
N SER A 382 15.75 -11.83 13.96
CA SER A 382 16.49 -13.09 14.14
C SER A 382 17.15 -13.17 15.52
N SER A 383 17.50 -14.39 15.93
CA SER A 383 18.23 -14.64 17.18
C SER A 383 19.30 -15.73 17.02
N THR A 384 20.36 -15.68 17.81
CA THR A 384 21.32 -16.78 17.98
C THR A 384 21.50 -16.99 19.47
N PRO A 385 21.07 -18.12 20.06
CA PRO A 385 20.42 -19.26 19.42
C PRO A 385 19.13 -18.93 18.67
N GLN A 386 18.88 -19.64 17.58
CA GLN A 386 17.59 -19.61 16.88
C GLN A 386 16.52 -20.28 17.75
N ASP A 387 15.25 -19.94 17.52
CA ASP A 387 14.14 -20.61 18.18
C ASP A 387 14.13 -22.13 17.88
N ASN A 388 13.85 -22.92 18.92
CA ASN A 388 14.01 -24.36 18.98
C ASN A 388 15.46 -24.84 18.71
N GLY A 389 16.44 -24.00 19.02
CA GLY A 389 17.87 -24.29 18.85
C GLY A 389 18.34 -25.49 19.70
N GLY A 390 19.24 -26.29 19.13
CA GLY A 390 19.77 -27.50 19.75
C GLY A 390 21.23 -27.39 20.15
N SER A 391 21.62 -28.02 21.27
CA SER A 391 23.03 -28.25 21.62
C SER A 391 23.88 -26.97 21.67
N ILE A 392 23.32 -25.93 22.27
CA ILE A 392 24.00 -24.64 22.46
C ILE A 392 25.03 -24.76 23.59
N ALA A 393 26.24 -24.25 23.39
CA ALA A 393 27.25 -24.24 24.45
C ALA A 393 26.75 -23.46 25.67
N THR A 394 27.08 -23.91 26.89
CA THR A 394 26.57 -23.31 28.14
C THR A 394 27.01 -21.86 28.35
N GLY A 395 28.19 -21.50 27.84
CA GLY A 395 28.72 -20.12 27.83
C GLY A 395 28.54 -19.40 26.51
N ALA A 396 27.60 -19.83 25.65
CA ALA A 396 27.30 -19.10 24.42
C ALA A 396 26.45 -17.87 24.71
N ASN A 397 26.79 -16.75 24.07
CA ASN A 397 26.02 -15.52 24.13
C ASN A 397 24.69 -15.69 23.38
N LEU A 398 23.67 -14.95 23.82
CA LEU A 398 22.44 -14.76 23.09
C LEU A 398 22.53 -13.44 22.30
N THR A 399 22.43 -13.49 20.98
CA THR A 399 22.38 -12.32 20.10
C THR A 399 20.98 -12.19 19.50
N LEU A 400 20.37 -11.02 19.63
CA LEU A 400 19.06 -10.66 19.10
C LEU A 400 19.22 -9.53 18.09
N THR A 401 18.64 -9.67 16.90
CA THR A 401 18.65 -8.63 15.86
C THR A 401 17.23 -8.14 15.60
N PHE A 402 17.06 -6.83 15.57
CA PHE A 402 15.77 -6.15 15.41
C PHE A 402 15.61 -5.52 14.01
N SER A 403 14.40 -5.09 13.68
CA SER A 403 14.06 -4.40 12.43
C SER A 403 14.73 -3.03 12.29
N GLU A 404 15.07 -2.41 13.41
CA GLU A 404 15.57 -1.05 13.53
C GLU A 404 16.49 -0.93 14.75
N ASP A 405 17.16 0.22 14.88
CA ASP A 405 18.05 0.49 16.01
C ASP A 405 17.26 0.52 17.33
N VAL A 406 17.80 -0.14 18.36
CA VAL A 406 17.17 -0.22 19.68
C VAL A 406 18.05 0.38 20.76
N LEU A 407 17.42 0.83 21.83
CA LEU A 407 18.01 1.36 23.03
C LEU A 407 17.46 0.62 24.26
N ALA A 408 18.25 0.57 25.33
CA ALA A 408 17.81 0.02 26.60
C ALA A 408 16.79 0.96 27.26
N GLY A 409 15.61 0.42 27.56
CA GLY A 409 14.56 1.03 28.36
C GLY A 409 14.63 0.60 29.82
N SER A 410 13.59 -0.05 30.31
CA SER A 410 13.49 -0.52 31.70
C SER A 410 12.89 -1.93 31.80
N GLY A 411 13.39 -2.73 32.74
CA GLY A 411 12.96 -4.11 32.95
C GLY A 411 14.07 -5.10 32.67
N HIS A 412 13.68 -6.35 32.42
CA HIS A 412 14.61 -7.47 32.37
C HIS A 412 14.51 -8.27 31.07
N ILE A 413 15.63 -8.90 30.72
CA ILE A 413 15.67 -10.11 29.92
C ILE A 413 15.86 -11.27 30.89
N THR A 414 14.98 -12.27 30.82
CA THR A 414 15.06 -13.48 31.65
C THR A 414 15.28 -14.71 30.79
N LEU A 415 16.37 -15.44 31.05
CA LEU A 415 16.60 -16.79 30.56
C LEU A 415 16.01 -17.77 31.57
N VAL A 416 14.83 -18.30 31.30
CA VAL A 416 14.09 -19.18 32.19
C VAL A 416 14.49 -20.63 31.93
N ASN A 417 15.02 -21.30 32.95
CA ASN A 417 15.26 -22.74 32.92
C ASN A 417 13.95 -23.48 33.24
N GLU A 418 13.48 -24.30 32.31
CA GLU A 418 12.19 -24.99 32.41
C GLU A 418 12.14 -26.06 33.52
N SER A 419 13.30 -26.55 33.94
CA SER A 419 13.42 -27.66 34.89
C SER A 419 13.83 -27.25 36.30
N ASP A 420 14.48 -26.10 36.44
CA ASP A 420 14.97 -25.59 37.73
C ASP A 420 15.00 -24.06 37.72
N SER A 421 13.98 -23.44 38.32
CA SER A 421 13.87 -21.97 38.38
C SER A 421 15.01 -21.30 39.16
N SER A 422 15.77 -22.04 39.99
CA SER A 422 16.96 -21.49 40.66
C SER A 422 18.11 -21.20 39.69
N GLN A 423 18.05 -21.78 38.48
CA GLN A 423 19.02 -21.60 37.40
C GLN A 423 18.60 -20.55 36.36
N ASN A 424 17.52 -19.81 36.63
CA ASN A 424 17.11 -18.68 35.79
C ASN A 424 18.17 -17.59 35.82
N LYS A 425 18.42 -16.95 34.67
CA LYS A 425 19.21 -15.71 34.61
C LYS A 425 18.27 -14.54 34.43
N VAL A 426 18.13 -13.69 35.43
CA VAL A 426 17.37 -12.44 35.35
C VAL A 426 18.37 -11.31 35.19
N ILE A 427 18.37 -10.66 34.03
CA ILE A 427 19.37 -9.66 33.63
C ILE A 427 18.62 -8.34 33.42
N ASP A 428 19.00 -7.31 34.17
CA ASP A 428 18.52 -5.94 33.92
C ASP A 428 19.02 -5.48 32.55
N ILE A 429 18.13 -4.94 31.72
CA ILE A 429 18.49 -4.53 30.36
C ILE A 429 19.57 -3.44 30.34
N THR A 430 19.73 -2.71 31.45
CA THR A 430 20.75 -1.67 31.61
C THR A 430 22.08 -2.18 32.17
N ASP A 431 22.21 -3.46 32.49
CA ASP A 431 23.46 -4.06 32.98
C ASP A 431 24.48 -4.21 31.84
N SER A 432 25.32 -3.19 31.68
CA SER A 432 26.35 -3.15 30.63
C SER A 432 27.48 -4.18 30.78
N SER A 433 27.52 -4.94 31.89
CA SER A 433 28.45 -6.06 32.03
C SER A 433 27.94 -7.35 31.37
N GLN A 434 26.63 -7.46 31.15
CA GLN A 434 25.97 -8.63 30.56
C GLN A 434 25.23 -8.29 29.26
N VAL A 435 24.88 -7.02 29.04
CA VAL A 435 24.11 -6.56 27.86
C VAL A 435 24.94 -5.55 27.08
N SER A 436 25.10 -5.81 25.78
CA SER A 436 25.68 -4.87 24.83
C SER A 436 24.69 -4.60 23.70
N ILE A 437 24.41 -3.32 23.43
CA ILE A 437 23.52 -2.89 22.35
C ILE A 437 24.34 -2.11 21.33
N SER A 438 24.27 -2.51 20.06
CA SER A 438 24.93 -1.85 18.94
C SER A 438 23.99 -1.79 17.74
N GLY A 439 23.48 -0.60 17.45
CA GLY A 439 22.42 -0.41 16.45
C GLY A 439 21.21 -1.28 16.75
N ASN A 440 20.81 -2.09 15.78
CA ASN A 440 19.70 -3.03 15.88
C ASN A 440 20.04 -4.37 16.53
N THR A 441 21.24 -4.54 17.11
CA THR A 441 21.69 -5.82 17.67
C THR A 441 21.92 -5.73 19.18
N VAL A 442 21.28 -6.62 19.93
CA VAL A 442 21.44 -6.80 21.38
C VAL A 442 22.18 -8.12 21.62
N THR A 443 23.29 -8.06 22.35
CA THR A 443 24.05 -9.24 22.79
C THR A 443 23.93 -9.38 24.30
N ILE A 444 23.55 -10.57 24.76
CA ILE A 444 23.40 -10.95 26.15
C ILE A 444 24.43 -12.03 26.47
N ASP A 445 25.27 -11.75 27.45
CA ASP A 445 26.33 -12.63 27.97
C ASP A 445 26.16 -12.75 29.49
N PRO A 446 25.42 -13.76 29.99
CA PRO A 446 25.18 -13.92 31.41
C PRO A 446 26.48 -14.11 32.21
N THR A 447 26.62 -13.48 33.38
CA THR A 447 27.87 -13.56 34.18
C THR A 447 28.25 -14.98 34.61
N THR A 448 27.28 -15.89 34.61
CA THR A 448 27.47 -17.31 34.90
C THR A 448 26.84 -18.13 33.80
N ASP A 449 27.58 -19.12 33.32
CA ASP A 449 27.12 -20.06 32.29
C ASP A 449 25.74 -20.65 32.61
N LEU A 450 25.02 -20.99 31.54
CA LEU A 450 23.76 -21.70 31.60
C LEU A 450 23.96 -23.13 32.09
N ALA A 451 22.93 -23.71 32.70
CA ALA A 451 22.97 -25.12 33.11
C ALA A 451 23.10 -26.02 31.88
N ALA A 452 23.92 -27.06 31.98
CA ALA A 452 24.12 -28.02 30.90
C ALA A 452 22.93 -29.00 30.80
N GLY A 453 22.58 -29.40 29.58
CA GLY A 453 21.48 -30.33 29.28
C GLY A 453 20.10 -29.79 29.63
N ALA A 454 19.94 -28.47 29.66
CA ALA A 454 18.72 -27.80 30.09
C ALA A 454 17.95 -27.19 28.91
N ASN A 455 16.64 -27.06 29.08
CA ASN A 455 15.77 -26.28 28.20
C ASN A 455 15.63 -24.87 28.77
N TYR A 456 15.88 -23.87 27.94
CA TYR A 456 15.70 -22.46 28.26
C TYR A 456 14.70 -21.81 27.32
N HIS A 457 13.88 -20.91 27.85
CA HIS A 457 13.16 -19.91 27.04
C HIS A 457 13.53 -18.49 27.45
N VAL A 458 13.42 -17.58 26.50
CA VAL A 458 13.72 -16.15 26.69
C VAL A 458 12.42 -15.41 26.96
N GLN A 459 12.41 -14.63 28.03
CA GLN A 459 11.40 -13.61 28.29
C GLN A 459 12.05 -12.22 28.20
N ILE A 460 11.35 -11.27 27.59
CA ILE A 460 11.78 -9.88 27.47
C ILE A 460 10.59 -9.02 27.88
N ASP A 461 10.77 -8.19 28.91
CA ASP A 461 9.72 -7.26 29.32
C ASP A 461 9.40 -6.28 28.19
N SER A 462 8.12 -5.92 28.03
CA SER A 462 7.65 -5.05 26.94
C SER A 462 8.11 -3.59 27.04
N THR A 463 8.88 -3.24 28.06
CA THR A 463 9.51 -1.91 28.23
C THR A 463 11.03 -2.00 28.22
N ALA A 464 11.59 -3.20 28.06
CA ALA A 464 13.03 -3.42 28.16
C ALA A 464 13.79 -2.75 27.00
N LEU A 465 13.21 -2.76 25.80
CA LEU A 465 13.82 -2.19 24.61
C LEU A 465 12.85 -1.24 23.93
N HIS A 466 13.36 -0.14 23.38
CA HIS A 466 12.61 0.78 22.54
C HIS A 466 13.48 1.29 21.39
N ASP A 467 12.88 1.81 20.33
CA ASP A 467 13.64 2.46 19.24
C ASP A 467 14.18 3.85 19.64
N THR A 468 14.81 4.58 18.72
CA THR A 468 15.29 5.94 19.00
C THR A 468 14.18 6.96 19.23
N ALA A 469 13.01 6.76 18.62
CA ALA A 469 11.82 7.59 18.85
C ALA A 469 11.16 7.25 20.20
N GLY A 470 11.47 6.12 20.82
CA GLY A 470 10.87 5.63 22.06
C GLY A 470 9.61 4.78 21.88
N ASN A 471 9.36 4.15 20.72
CA ASN A 471 8.35 3.09 20.63
C ASN A 471 8.90 1.80 21.25
N ASP A 472 8.15 1.23 22.18
CA ASP A 472 8.59 0.04 22.92
C ASP A 472 8.46 -1.24 22.06
N TYR A 473 9.47 -2.10 22.14
CA TYR A 473 9.36 -3.48 21.68
C TYR A 473 8.31 -4.21 22.51
N ALA A 474 7.39 -4.91 21.84
CA ALA A 474 6.31 -5.65 22.51
C ALA A 474 6.79 -6.72 23.53
N GLY A 475 8.06 -7.11 23.47
CA GLY A 475 8.66 -8.09 24.37
C GLY A 475 8.38 -9.54 23.96
N ILE A 476 8.84 -10.47 24.80
CA ILE A 476 8.57 -11.90 24.66
C ILE A 476 8.03 -12.39 26.00
N SER A 477 6.78 -12.84 26.03
CA SER A 477 6.11 -13.34 27.25
C SER A 477 5.78 -14.83 27.21
N SER A 478 5.77 -15.43 26.02
CA SER A 478 5.49 -16.86 25.82
C SER A 478 6.78 -17.68 25.83
N SER A 479 6.75 -18.84 26.48
CA SER A 479 7.87 -19.80 26.44
C SER A 479 8.14 -20.37 25.05
N ALA A 480 7.20 -20.25 24.11
CA ALA A 480 7.37 -20.64 22.72
C ALA A 480 7.86 -19.50 21.82
N GLY A 481 8.08 -18.28 22.34
CA GLY A 481 8.52 -17.14 21.54
C GLY A 481 9.98 -17.25 21.09
N LEU A 482 10.85 -17.68 21.99
CA LEU A 482 12.25 -18.00 21.71
C LEU A 482 12.76 -19.00 22.75
N ASN A 483 13.05 -20.23 22.31
CA ASN A 483 13.53 -21.29 23.18
C ASN A 483 14.71 -22.07 22.57
N PHE A 484 15.53 -22.68 23.40
CA PHE A 484 16.66 -23.51 22.97
C PHE A 484 17.10 -24.49 24.05
N THR A 485 17.94 -25.46 23.67
CA THR A 485 18.56 -26.43 24.56
C THR A 485 20.06 -26.25 24.64
N THR A 486 20.62 -26.40 25.84
CA THR A 486 22.07 -26.41 26.03
C THR A 486 22.65 -27.81 25.81
N VAL A 487 23.93 -27.88 25.45
CA VAL A 487 24.68 -29.15 25.42
C VAL A 487 24.59 -29.85 26.76
N SER A 488 24.41 -31.17 26.75
CA SER A 488 24.38 -31.98 27.96
C SER A 488 25.65 -31.79 28.79
N ALA A 489 25.53 -31.89 30.12
CA ALA A 489 26.68 -31.93 31.00
C ALA A 489 27.59 -33.06 30.53
N SER A 490 28.78 -32.72 30.06
CA SER A 490 29.81 -33.69 29.70
C SER A 490 30.19 -34.45 30.98
N THR A 491 29.61 -35.63 31.19
CA THR A 491 30.15 -36.55 32.19
C THR A 491 31.38 -37.18 31.56
N VAL A 492 32.56 -36.62 31.84
CA VAL A 492 33.83 -37.32 31.59
C VAL A 492 33.69 -38.71 32.22
N ASP A 493 33.73 -39.76 31.42
CA ASP A 493 33.75 -41.13 31.95
C ASP A 493 35.10 -41.31 32.64
N PRO A 494 35.14 -41.45 33.99
CA PRO A 494 36.40 -41.56 34.72
C PRO A 494 37.18 -42.82 34.34
N SER A 495 36.55 -43.81 33.69
CA SER A 495 37.20 -45.01 33.19
C SER A 495 37.89 -44.83 31.83
N ILE A 496 37.74 -43.69 31.16
CA ILE A 496 38.42 -43.42 29.89
C ILE A 496 39.59 -42.45 30.12
N VAL A 497 40.79 -42.91 29.79
CA VAL A 497 42.02 -42.12 29.86
C VAL A 497 42.55 -41.91 28.46
N VAL A 498 42.94 -40.67 28.15
CA VAL A 498 43.56 -40.34 26.86
C VAL A 498 44.89 -39.67 27.09
N PHE A 499 45.93 -40.19 26.45
CA PHE A 499 47.23 -39.55 26.30
C PHE A 499 47.36 -39.07 24.86
N ASP A 500 47.15 -37.78 24.62
CA ASP A 500 47.35 -37.18 23.31
C ASP A 500 48.79 -36.69 23.18
N LEU A 501 49.63 -37.56 22.64
CA LEU A 501 51.04 -37.28 22.39
C LEU A 501 51.27 -36.50 21.09
N THR A 502 50.20 -36.05 20.42
CA THR A 502 50.31 -35.07 19.32
C THR A 502 50.35 -33.64 19.84
N THR A 503 49.71 -33.39 20.98
CA THR A 503 49.64 -32.09 21.64
C THR A 503 50.33 -32.03 23.00
N GLY A 504 50.69 -33.19 23.57
CA GLY A 504 51.41 -33.28 24.84
C GLY A 504 50.48 -33.14 26.04
N GLN A 505 49.23 -33.59 25.89
CA GLN A 505 48.17 -33.44 26.88
C GLN A 505 47.64 -34.81 27.30
N SER A 506 47.12 -34.90 28.52
CA SER A 506 46.41 -36.08 28.99
C SER A 506 45.03 -35.73 29.54
N SER A 507 44.11 -36.68 29.56
CA SER A 507 42.78 -36.50 30.15
C SER A 507 42.88 -36.05 31.61
N ASP A 508 42.26 -34.92 31.92
CA ASP A 508 42.15 -34.26 33.21
C ASP A 508 41.12 -34.98 34.07
N HIS A 509 41.63 -35.67 35.09
CA HIS A 509 40.84 -36.38 36.09
C HIS A 509 41.37 -35.98 37.46
N ASN A 510 40.46 -35.81 38.43
CA ASN A 510 40.82 -35.35 39.78
C ASN A 510 41.82 -36.31 40.43
N GLY A 511 43.09 -35.90 40.49
CA GLY A 511 44.20 -36.65 41.07
C GLY A 511 45.05 -37.51 40.12
N ARG A 512 44.62 -37.73 38.86
CA ARG A 512 45.30 -38.58 37.84
C ARG A 512 45.91 -39.87 38.45
N VAL A 513 45.08 -40.65 39.13
CA VAL A 513 45.45 -41.94 39.74
C VAL A 513 44.56 -43.03 39.19
N PHE A 514 45.13 -44.15 38.74
CA PHE A 514 44.37 -45.35 38.41
C PHE A 514 43.84 -46.01 39.70
N ASP A 515 42.54 -46.27 39.77
CA ASP A 515 41.86 -46.96 40.89
C ASP A 515 41.67 -48.46 40.59
N ALA A 516 41.94 -49.31 41.58
CA ALA A 516 41.86 -50.77 41.42
C ALA A 516 40.44 -51.32 41.18
N ASN A 517 39.39 -50.52 41.32
CA ASN A 517 37.99 -50.92 41.11
C ASN A 517 37.38 -50.32 39.84
N THR A 518 38.19 -49.69 38.99
CA THR A 518 37.73 -49.10 37.73
C THR A 518 38.43 -49.81 36.58
N ALA A 519 37.65 -50.36 35.65
CA ALA A 519 38.19 -50.96 34.43
C ALA A 519 38.43 -49.87 33.38
N TYR A 520 39.67 -49.50 33.16
CA TYR A 520 40.08 -48.39 32.31
C TYR A 520 40.22 -48.77 30.84
N THR A 521 39.76 -47.89 29.94
CA THR A 521 40.22 -47.85 28.56
C THR A 521 41.17 -46.67 28.35
N ILE A 522 42.42 -46.98 28.06
CA ILE A 522 43.53 -46.03 27.92
C ILE A 522 43.86 -45.88 26.43
N TYR A 523 43.52 -44.74 25.85
CA TYR A 523 43.90 -44.39 24.48
C TYR A 523 45.24 -43.63 24.50
N ILE A 524 46.18 -44.04 23.65
CA ILE A 524 47.43 -43.31 23.40
C ILE A 524 47.37 -42.84 21.95
N GLN A 525 47.08 -41.56 21.76
CA GLN A 525 47.01 -40.95 20.45
C GLN A 525 48.38 -40.45 20.00
N VAL A 526 48.76 -40.83 18.78
CA VAL A 526 50.01 -40.41 18.14
C VAL A 526 49.73 -40.00 16.71
N ASN A 527 50.62 -39.20 16.12
CA ASN A 527 50.54 -38.91 14.70
C ASN A 527 50.73 -40.19 13.90
N SER A 528 49.87 -40.41 12.90
CA SER A 528 49.96 -41.61 12.06
C SER A 528 51.27 -41.68 11.25
N SER A 529 51.88 -40.53 10.93
CA SER A 529 53.16 -40.47 10.22
C SER A 529 54.33 -40.84 11.14
N TYR A 530 55.33 -41.54 10.59
CA TYR A 530 56.49 -41.98 11.38
C TYR A 530 57.42 -40.82 11.82
N ASN A 531 57.64 -39.83 10.95
CA ASN A 531 58.61 -38.73 11.19
C ASN A 531 58.10 -37.64 12.16
N SER A 532 56.96 -37.86 12.80
CA SER A 532 56.35 -36.90 13.72
C SER A 532 56.87 -37.13 15.13
N THR A 533 57.48 -36.09 15.72
CA THR A 533 57.95 -36.13 17.11
C THR A 533 56.77 -36.30 18.06
N LEU A 534 56.94 -37.13 19.10
CA LEU A 534 56.00 -37.16 20.21
C LEU A 534 56.09 -35.85 20.98
N ALA A 535 54.95 -35.19 21.19
CA ALA A 535 54.85 -34.17 22.22
C ALA A 535 54.97 -34.88 23.58
N GLY A 536 55.98 -34.51 24.37
CA GLY A 536 56.11 -35.00 25.74
C GLY A 536 54.93 -34.56 26.59
N LEU A 537 54.65 -35.28 27.66
CA LEU A 537 53.70 -34.85 28.69
C LEU A 537 54.41 -33.96 29.70
N ASP A 538 53.78 -32.86 30.09
CA ASP A 538 54.25 -32.08 31.24
C ASP A 538 54.12 -32.89 32.53
N SER A 539 54.89 -32.55 33.57
CA SER A 539 54.85 -33.30 34.84
C SER A 539 53.47 -33.32 35.51
N ASN A 540 52.61 -32.36 35.17
CA ASN A 540 51.23 -32.23 35.66
C ASN A 540 50.22 -33.06 34.84
N GLU A 541 50.67 -33.64 33.72
CA GLU A 541 49.91 -34.49 32.81
C GLU A 541 50.24 -35.98 32.98
N MET A 542 51.13 -36.33 33.91
CA MET A 542 51.45 -37.74 34.19
C MET A 542 50.45 -38.38 35.15
N TRP A 543 50.13 -39.65 34.88
CA TRP A 543 49.28 -40.45 35.75
C TRP A 543 50.08 -41.23 36.81
N SER A 544 49.40 -41.76 37.82
CA SER A 544 50.00 -42.59 38.85
C SER A 544 49.13 -43.80 39.20
N GLY A 545 49.66 -44.71 40.01
CA GLY A 545 48.87 -45.87 40.47
C GLY A 545 48.85 -47.05 39.51
N ALA A 546 49.80 -47.14 38.57
CA ALA A 546 49.81 -48.20 37.57
C ALA A 546 49.89 -49.64 38.13
N GLN A 547 50.26 -49.82 39.41
CA GLN A 547 50.16 -51.11 40.09
C GLN A 547 48.71 -51.61 40.25
N ASN A 548 47.73 -50.72 40.11
CA ASN A 548 46.31 -51.03 40.15
C ASN A 548 45.76 -51.48 38.79
N LEU A 549 46.53 -51.32 37.71
CA LEU A 549 46.13 -51.81 36.40
C LEU A 549 46.23 -53.35 36.34
N GLY A 550 45.19 -53.97 35.79
CA GLY A 550 44.99 -55.41 35.71
C GLY A 550 44.45 -55.86 34.34
N ALA A 551 44.02 -57.12 34.25
CA ALA A 551 43.58 -57.75 33.00
C ALA A 551 42.21 -57.23 32.49
N ASP A 552 41.47 -56.51 33.33
CA ASP A 552 40.20 -55.85 33.00
C ASP A 552 40.40 -54.46 32.35
N ASP A 553 41.61 -53.91 32.44
CA ASP A 553 41.98 -52.67 31.76
C ASP A 553 42.38 -52.91 30.31
N LYS A 554 42.55 -51.83 29.55
CA LYS A 554 42.88 -51.93 28.13
C LYS A 554 43.66 -50.73 27.64
N ILE A 555 44.78 -50.98 26.96
CA ILE A 555 45.56 -49.93 26.29
C ILE A 555 45.35 -50.04 24.77
N VAL A 556 45.09 -48.89 24.14
CA VAL A 556 44.79 -48.78 22.71
C VAL A 556 45.70 -47.73 22.08
N LEU A 557 46.45 -48.13 21.05
CA LEU A 557 47.18 -47.17 20.22
C LEU A 557 46.24 -46.58 19.16
N VAL A 558 46.28 -45.25 19.01
CA VAL A 558 45.37 -44.53 18.12
C VAL A 558 46.12 -43.58 17.18
N GLY A 559 45.76 -43.59 15.89
CA GLY A 559 46.26 -42.66 14.89
C GLY A 559 45.44 -41.37 14.74
N THR A 560 45.81 -40.54 13.77
CA THR A 560 45.15 -39.27 13.42
C THR A 560 44.35 -39.38 12.11
N GLY A 561 43.53 -40.43 11.95
CA GLY A 561 42.69 -40.65 10.75
C GLY A 561 43.29 -41.58 9.70
N SER A 562 44.47 -42.14 9.94
CA SER A 562 45.12 -43.11 9.04
C SER A 562 45.95 -44.12 9.82
N ASP A 563 46.37 -45.21 9.16
CA ASP A 563 47.18 -46.21 9.83
C ASP A 563 48.46 -45.62 10.41
N VAL A 564 48.74 -45.95 11.66
CA VAL A 564 49.98 -45.58 12.31
C VAL A 564 51.14 -46.31 11.64
N GLN A 565 52.12 -45.57 11.13
CA GLN A 565 53.23 -46.10 10.33
C GLN A 565 54.52 -46.25 11.15
N GLY A 566 55.27 -47.30 10.84
CA GLY A 566 56.64 -47.51 11.30
C GLY A 566 57.69 -46.85 10.40
N ARG A 567 58.97 -47.07 10.71
CA ARG A 567 60.13 -46.38 10.09
C ARG A 567 60.18 -46.42 8.57
N TYR A 568 59.70 -47.50 7.98
CA TYR A 568 59.73 -47.74 6.55
C TYR A 568 58.40 -47.42 5.86
N GLY A 569 57.47 -46.76 6.56
CA GLY A 569 56.12 -46.45 6.07
C GLY A 569 55.11 -47.59 6.20
N ASP A 570 55.54 -48.75 6.69
CA ASP A 570 54.67 -49.91 6.89
C ASP A 570 53.66 -49.64 8.02
N PRO A 571 52.36 -49.91 7.81
CA PRO A 571 51.33 -49.72 8.84
C PRO A 571 51.48 -50.74 9.97
N VAL A 572 50.95 -50.40 11.15
CA VAL A 572 50.72 -51.37 12.22
C VAL A 572 49.76 -52.47 11.71
N MET A 573 50.17 -53.72 11.84
CA MET A 573 49.39 -54.88 11.36
C MET A 573 49.10 -55.92 12.45
N THR A 574 49.81 -55.85 13.58
CA THR A 574 49.64 -56.79 14.69
C THR A 574 50.08 -56.17 16.00
N MET A 575 49.64 -56.78 17.11
CA MET A 575 50.11 -56.50 18.46
C MET A 575 50.83 -57.72 19.03
N ARG A 576 51.82 -57.50 19.90
CA ARG A 576 52.37 -58.50 20.81
C ARG A 576 52.36 -57.96 22.23
N HIS A 577 51.78 -58.75 23.13
CA HIS A 577 51.58 -58.41 24.55
C HIS A 577 52.21 -59.47 25.49
N GLY A 578 53.26 -60.15 25.04
CA GLY A 578 53.97 -61.16 25.85
C GLY A 578 54.92 -60.51 26.87
N GLY A 579 54.73 -60.79 28.16
CA GLY A 579 55.50 -60.21 29.26
C GLY A 579 54.98 -58.83 29.70
N ASN A 580 55.83 -58.03 30.36
CA ASN A 580 55.49 -56.73 30.96
C ASN A 580 55.48 -55.57 29.93
N SER A 581 55.00 -55.77 28.71
CA SER A 581 54.92 -54.72 27.68
C SER A 581 53.88 -55.01 26.61
N VAL A 582 53.36 -53.95 25.98
CA VAL A 582 52.49 -54.00 24.80
C VAL A 582 53.21 -53.35 23.62
N ASN A 583 53.35 -54.07 22.51
CA ASN A 583 54.06 -53.59 21.32
C ASN A 583 53.19 -53.72 20.07
N TRP A 584 53.09 -52.64 19.30
CA TRP A 584 52.43 -52.57 18.00
C TRP A 584 53.47 -52.67 16.89
N LEU A 585 53.30 -53.65 16.00
CA LEU A 585 54.32 -54.07 15.05
C LEU A 585 53.85 -53.88 13.61
N ALA A 586 54.79 -53.54 12.73
CA ALA A 586 54.58 -53.47 11.29
C ALA A 586 54.87 -54.81 10.61
N GLY A 587 54.03 -55.18 9.63
CA GLY A 587 54.22 -56.36 8.78
C GLY A 587 54.05 -57.73 9.48
N PHE A 588 54.29 -58.82 8.72
CA PHE A 588 54.08 -60.22 9.15
C PHE A 588 55.29 -60.87 9.86
N SER A 589 56.38 -60.13 10.12
CA SER A 589 57.64 -60.75 10.55
C SER A 589 57.74 -60.97 12.06
N ILE A 590 58.21 -62.16 12.43
CA ILE A 590 58.33 -62.65 13.82
C ILE A 590 59.65 -62.28 14.52
N SER A 591 60.53 -61.47 13.90
CA SER A 591 61.84 -61.06 14.48
C SER A 591 61.85 -59.63 15.05
N PHE A 592 62.36 -59.49 16.27
CA PHE A 592 61.79 -58.68 17.36
C PHE A 592 62.27 -57.23 17.59
N SER A 593 63.08 -56.59 16.74
CA SER A 593 63.58 -55.23 17.06
C SER A 593 63.48 -54.16 15.97
N SER A 594 63.35 -54.56 14.69
CA SER A 594 63.40 -53.60 13.56
C SER A 594 62.02 -53.14 13.06
N TYR A 595 60.93 -53.74 13.56
CA TYR A 595 59.56 -53.52 13.10
C TYR A 595 58.60 -53.05 14.22
N ASN A 596 59.14 -52.61 15.37
CA ASN A 596 58.33 -51.99 16.41
C ASN A 596 57.91 -50.60 15.96
N VAL A 597 56.60 -50.37 15.83
CA VAL A 597 56.04 -49.07 15.47
C VAL A 597 55.88 -48.22 16.71
N ALA A 598 55.34 -48.81 17.78
CA ALA A 598 55.21 -48.19 19.08
C ALA A 598 55.13 -49.28 20.17
N GLY A 599 55.53 -48.96 21.38
CA GLY A 599 55.33 -49.86 22.51
C GLY A 599 55.29 -49.14 23.84
N VAL A 600 54.58 -49.72 24.79
CA VAL A 600 54.53 -49.27 26.18
C VAL A 600 55.01 -50.40 27.08
N ASP A 601 55.97 -50.08 27.96
CA ASP A 601 56.40 -51.01 28.99
C ASP A 601 55.59 -50.85 30.28
N ALA A 602 55.75 -51.81 31.21
CA ALA A 602 54.99 -51.80 32.45
C ALA A 602 55.21 -50.59 33.35
N SER A 603 56.31 -49.86 33.18
CA SER A 603 56.58 -48.65 33.95
C SER A 603 55.88 -47.41 33.40
N GLY A 604 55.18 -47.54 32.26
CA GLY A 604 54.50 -46.43 31.60
C GLY A 604 55.34 -45.66 30.62
N LYS A 605 56.52 -46.18 30.29
CA LYS A 605 57.35 -45.60 29.27
C LYS A 605 56.84 -45.99 27.90
N PHE A 606 56.21 -45.04 27.22
CA PHE A 606 55.81 -45.18 25.82
C PHE A 606 56.99 -44.86 24.92
N SER A 607 57.21 -45.67 23.89
CA SER A 607 58.33 -45.58 22.96
C SER A 607 57.84 -45.58 21.52
N ARG A 608 58.34 -44.64 20.72
CA ARG A 608 58.09 -44.51 19.28
C ARG A 608 59.24 -43.72 18.65
N ASP A 609 59.76 -44.17 17.51
CA ASP A 609 60.80 -43.47 16.75
C ASP A 609 62.05 -43.10 17.58
N GLY A 610 62.47 -43.98 18.50
CA GLY A 610 63.60 -43.71 19.40
C GLY A 610 63.35 -42.62 20.46
N ASN A 611 62.19 -41.97 20.43
CA ASN A 611 61.70 -41.08 21.47
C ASN A 611 60.94 -41.88 22.52
N ASN A 612 60.99 -41.41 23.76
CA ASN A 612 60.23 -41.98 24.86
C ASN A 612 59.46 -40.88 25.59
N VAL A 613 58.25 -41.20 26.02
CA VAL A 613 57.41 -40.35 26.86
C VAL A 613 56.93 -41.19 28.05
N ASP A 614 57.07 -40.66 29.25
CA ASP A 614 56.55 -41.29 30.45
C ASP A 614 55.06 -40.90 30.61
N LEU A 615 54.18 -41.89 30.53
CA LEU A 615 52.72 -41.69 30.63
C LEU A 615 52.23 -41.70 32.07
N TRP A 616 52.83 -42.55 32.90
CA TRP A 616 52.51 -42.69 34.31
C TRP A 616 53.70 -43.15 35.14
N ASN A 617 53.54 -43.15 36.47
CA ASN A 617 54.45 -43.79 37.41
C ASN A 617 53.88 -45.11 37.96
N GLY A 618 54.76 -45.91 38.56
CA GLY A 618 54.42 -47.24 39.07
C GLY A 618 54.67 -48.33 38.04
N THR A 619 54.29 -49.56 38.34
CA THR A 619 54.47 -50.70 37.42
C THR A 619 53.29 -51.64 37.54
N TRP A 620 52.59 -51.92 36.43
CA TRP A 620 51.53 -52.92 36.44
C TRP A 620 52.11 -54.32 36.65
N THR A 621 51.35 -55.17 37.34
CA THR A 621 51.78 -56.54 37.66
C THR A 621 51.32 -57.56 36.62
N VAL A 622 50.18 -57.29 36.00
CA VAL A 622 49.57 -58.06 34.91
C VAL A 622 49.42 -57.13 33.71
N ASN A 623 49.64 -57.65 32.50
CA ASN A 623 49.55 -56.83 31.29
C ASN A 623 48.07 -56.49 31.00
N PRO A 624 47.67 -55.21 30.93
CA PRO A 624 46.29 -54.83 30.60
C PRO A 624 45.77 -55.43 29.30
N ASN A 625 46.66 -55.67 28.34
CA ASN A 625 46.29 -56.22 27.06
C ASN A 625 46.46 -57.75 26.97
N GLU A 626 46.62 -58.47 28.08
CA GLU A 626 46.81 -59.93 28.07
C GLU A 626 45.66 -60.66 27.36
N ASP A 627 44.42 -60.25 27.58
CA ASP A 627 43.21 -60.84 26.99
C ASP A 627 42.67 -60.05 25.78
N ASN A 628 43.35 -58.98 25.36
CA ASN A 628 42.89 -58.09 24.29
C ASN A 628 43.54 -58.43 22.94
N GLY A 629 42.72 -58.66 21.91
CA GLY A 629 43.19 -58.87 20.53
C GLY A 629 43.63 -57.59 19.82
N PHE A 630 44.33 -57.73 18.68
CA PHE A 630 44.84 -56.59 17.90
C PHE A 630 43.76 -55.56 17.55
N ALA A 631 42.60 -56.01 17.05
CA ALA A 631 41.49 -55.12 16.68
C ALA A 631 40.90 -54.35 17.87
N GLN A 632 41.10 -54.83 19.09
CA GLN A 632 40.66 -54.14 20.30
C GLN A 632 41.70 -53.10 20.72
N ALA A 633 42.98 -53.37 20.52
CA ALA A 633 44.09 -52.56 21.04
C ALA A 633 44.69 -51.57 20.01
N TYR A 634 44.08 -51.40 18.84
CA TYR A 634 44.57 -50.50 17.81
C TYR A 634 43.42 -49.87 17.02
N LEU A 635 43.51 -48.55 16.82
CA LEU A 635 42.56 -47.77 16.02
C LEU A 635 43.32 -46.79 15.10
N LYS A 636 42.73 -46.49 13.94
CA LYS A 636 43.28 -45.48 13.01
C LYS A 636 42.94 -44.05 13.43
N GLU A 637 41.88 -43.90 14.21
CA GLU A 637 41.33 -42.64 14.67
C GLU A 637 40.63 -42.84 16.02
N MET A 638 40.52 -41.75 16.78
CA MET A 638 39.80 -41.78 18.06
C MET A 638 38.32 -42.10 17.81
N PRO A 639 37.68 -42.93 18.64
CA PRO A 639 36.25 -43.19 18.50
C PRO A 639 35.43 -41.91 18.68
N ALA A 640 34.42 -41.74 17.84
CA ALA A 640 33.49 -40.62 17.96
C ALA A 640 32.80 -40.63 19.34
N GLY A 641 32.70 -39.46 19.97
CA GLY A 641 32.07 -39.31 21.28
C GLY A 641 32.97 -39.65 22.48
N VAL A 642 34.23 -40.07 22.25
CA VAL A 642 35.22 -40.11 23.33
C VAL A 642 35.66 -38.67 23.62
N LEU A 643 35.08 -38.11 24.68
CA LEU A 643 35.50 -36.84 25.24
C LEU A 643 36.89 -37.04 25.85
N THR A 644 37.92 -36.43 25.26
CA THR A 644 39.05 -36.02 26.08
C THR A 644 38.52 -34.95 27.04
N SER A 645 39.11 -34.81 28.22
CA SER A 645 38.77 -33.74 29.17
C SER A 645 38.91 -32.31 28.59
N GLN A 646 39.34 -32.18 27.34
CA GLN A 646 39.52 -30.94 26.59
C GLN A 646 38.31 -30.58 25.73
N GLY A 647 37.21 -31.33 25.84
CA GLY A 647 36.08 -31.22 24.92
C GLY A 647 36.38 -31.93 23.60
N LEU A 648 35.32 -32.47 22.99
CA LEU A 648 35.29 -33.32 21.79
C LEU A 648 36.57 -33.30 20.93
N ALA A 649 37.25 -34.44 20.81
CA ALA A 649 38.14 -34.66 19.68
C ALA A 649 37.31 -34.51 18.41
N MET A 650 37.56 -33.45 17.64
CA MET A 650 36.88 -33.22 16.36
C MET A 650 37.18 -34.38 15.40
N PRO A 651 36.23 -34.80 14.55
CA PRO A 651 36.54 -35.59 13.36
C PRO A 651 37.44 -34.82 12.39
#